data_AF-A0A023EXY8-F1
#
_entry.id   AF-A0A023EXY8-F1
#
_cell.length_a   1.000
_cell.length_b   1.000
_cell.length_c   1.000
_cell.angle_alpha   90.00
_cell.angle_beta   90.00
_cell.angle_gamma   90.00
#
_symmetry.space_group_name_H-M   'P 1'
#
loop_
_entity.id
_entity.type
_entity.pdbx_description
1 polymer ?
#
loop_
_entity_poly.entity_id
_entity_poly.type
_entity_poly.pdbx_seq_one_letter_code
_entity_poly.pdbx_strand_id
1 'polypeptide(L)'
;MDITKSKLFIHTIVDIRDDFEEKYEKAYRAYEDAITGVDEKELHELLSGTICKETQHEEISLALTYLILTDSNAAGKAYSDLTILTHDGLAFVINNLAMLVAEKYQRLNDVPRKQLLWFLKELIKNQVLNVDNLVWNILRQASGGDISPKNVALVDGLLDIFIEHRSWLEKDQFLVGTVIYTFLRLLEDHNGPQFSHLYNKEVGFVISLIRDRFADVIPLGREFVRLLQNVSRIPEFECLWKDILHNPKKLCPTFNGVMQLMQTKTSRRFLRCRLTPDVERKLHFLISNVKFGNQKRYQDWFQEKYFTTPESQSLRSDLIRFIIGAIHPTNDMLCSDIIPRWAVIGWLLTSCTNAVAQANAKLSLFYDWLFFDPLKDNIMNIEPGILVMYHSIKNHPLVSCTLLDFLCRIMKHFHPKGEDRVRAGIYNSLRMILDKQVIPNLFPLLESSKLDRELKLMLRENFREFFSSPSTTPTVIGTSQTLKGPLLEDDQQSESDRPEDNFSHMENVVNYNTLNDELTFSDDEDEKKINNSKDEVSDDDDLPLSKVLELEKPIIQSIPEELLSCMDVFSNSRSAEDFESLLDELTQTDPLNIDQETYVNERIAQILHQSLSSRSIFPESKSEECLSESISGPIFSLLKILLQPEEKRKIPLTNLLLHVHKLIPNTGYLLLHYLKVNAKQQSRRKENVTSAFKGNVYKYYCAIIDSPFEEQLKKDLGLLEKNDTKLFFWILPDLFKEYKSVMLNNMDVLALFIGAIDANNLRDVIFNITQGKLIMFTSDDIIDVIRDSLEYETFEQFCFWQLIQAHDIPLESFQDIIPELDTAVHAEALTYILLLLKNEQPSTELVKCLLSRESKNRADAFVISVLRCLVRKLTKK
;
A
#
# COMPACT_ATOMS: atom_id res chain seq x y z
N MET A 1 -33.18 33.83 21.29
CA MET A 1 -31.72 33.91 21.16
C MET A 1 -31.45 34.30 19.72
N ASP A 2 -31.05 35.55 19.49
CA ASP A 2 -30.61 35.98 18.16
C ASP A 2 -29.34 35.21 17.82
N ILE A 3 -29.47 34.15 17.03
CA ILE A 3 -28.33 33.45 16.46
C ILE A 3 -27.81 34.40 15.37
N THR A 4 -26.80 35.20 15.71
CA THR A 4 -26.01 35.92 14.71
C THR A 4 -25.60 34.93 13.64
N LYS A 5 -26.02 35.18 12.40
CA LYS A 5 -25.79 34.28 11.26
C LYS A 5 -24.29 34.03 11.13
N SER A 6 -23.90 32.77 11.24
CA SER A 6 -22.52 32.32 11.06
C SER A 6 -21.94 32.85 9.74
N LYS A 7 -20.72 33.40 9.80
CA LYS A 7 -20.02 33.90 8.61
C LYS A 7 -19.18 32.80 7.95
N LEU A 8 -18.68 31.82 8.70
CA LEU A 8 -17.80 30.78 8.19
C LEU A 8 -18.56 29.60 7.58
N PHE A 9 -19.57 29.08 8.28
CA PHE A 9 -20.32 27.90 7.89
C PHE A 9 -21.78 28.16 7.54
N ILE A 10 -22.34 27.29 6.70
CA ILE A 10 -23.77 27.16 6.51
C ILE A 10 -24.29 26.39 7.73
N HIS A 11 -25.22 27.00 8.47
CA HIS A 11 -25.92 26.38 9.60
C HIS A 11 -27.41 26.31 9.35
N THR A 12 -27.97 25.15 9.66
CA THR A 12 -29.41 24.92 9.75
C THR A 12 -29.87 24.98 11.21
N ILE A 13 -31.18 24.97 11.44
CA ILE A 13 -31.78 25.08 12.79
C ILE A 13 -31.44 23.85 13.66
N VAL A 14 -31.10 22.72 13.04
CA VAL A 14 -30.76 21.46 13.72
C VAL A 14 -29.26 21.24 13.89
N ASP A 15 -28.42 22.09 13.27
CA ASP A 15 -26.98 21.94 13.36
C ASP A 15 -26.47 22.44 14.72
N ILE A 16 -25.59 21.65 15.33
CA ILE A 16 -24.84 22.06 16.51
C ILE A 16 -23.71 22.98 16.04
N ARG A 17 -23.39 23.99 16.86
CA ARG A 17 -22.26 24.89 16.62
C ARG A 17 -20.97 24.08 16.44
N ASP A 18 -20.18 24.41 15.43
CA ASP A 18 -18.99 23.65 15.07
C ASP A 18 -17.77 24.14 15.86
N ASP A 19 -16.96 23.21 16.38
CA ASP A 19 -15.78 23.53 17.19
C ASP A 19 -14.75 24.40 16.43
N PHE A 20 -14.61 24.22 15.11
CA PHE A 20 -13.73 25.08 14.31
C PHE A 20 -14.25 26.52 14.32
N GLU A 21 -15.54 26.70 14.09
CA GLU A 21 -16.11 28.03 14.05
C GLU A 21 -16.06 28.72 15.41
N GLU A 22 -16.37 28.01 16.49
CA GLU A 22 -16.27 28.57 17.83
C GLU A 22 -14.83 28.98 18.16
N LYS A 23 -13.84 28.17 17.77
CA LYS A 23 -12.42 28.50 17.94
C LYS A 23 -12.03 29.79 17.20
N TYR A 24 -12.43 29.91 15.92
CA TYR A 24 -12.09 31.08 15.10
C TYR A 24 -12.83 32.34 15.56
N GLU A 25 -14.12 32.23 15.90
CA GLU A 25 -14.91 33.37 16.38
C GLU A 25 -14.42 33.86 17.75
N LYS A 26 -14.03 32.94 18.65
CA LYS A 26 -13.45 33.31 19.95
C LYS A 26 -12.13 34.07 19.77
N ALA A 27 -11.24 33.54 18.93
CA ALA A 27 -9.98 34.20 18.60
C ALA A 27 -10.22 35.59 17.98
N TYR A 28 -11.17 35.69 17.05
CA TYR A 28 -11.54 36.96 16.42
C TYR A 28 -12.09 37.99 17.41
N ARG A 29 -12.97 37.59 18.34
CA ARG A 29 -13.48 38.50 19.38
C ARG A 29 -12.38 38.99 20.30
N ALA A 30 -11.49 38.10 20.75
CA ALA A 30 -10.35 38.47 21.58
C ALA A 30 -9.42 39.47 20.85
N TYR A 31 -9.22 39.27 19.55
CA TYR A 31 -8.47 40.19 18.71
C TYR A 31 -9.19 41.55 18.55
N GLU A 32 -10.49 41.56 18.26
CA GLU A 32 -11.30 42.78 18.11
C GLU A 32 -11.30 43.63 19.39
N ASP A 33 -11.45 42.99 20.55
CA ASP A 33 -11.36 43.65 21.87
C ASP A 33 -9.96 44.25 22.09
N ALA A 34 -8.89 43.56 21.66
CA ALA A 34 -7.51 44.01 21.84
C ALA A 34 -7.12 45.19 20.94
N ILE A 35 -7.77 45.37 19.79
CA ILE A 35 -7.45 46.45 18.83
C ILE A 35 -8.42 47.63 18.92
N THR A 36 -9.45 47.55 19.76
CA THR A 36 -10.44 48.62 19.90
C THR A 36 -9.78 49.88 20.48
N GLY A 37 -9.76 50.95 19.68
CA GLY A 37 -9.17 52.25 20.08
C GLY A 37 -7.65 52.35 19.92
N VAL A 38 -7.02 51.36 19.29
CA VAL A 38 -5.58 51.30 19.00
C VAL A 38 -5.32 51.92 17.61
N ASP A 39 -4.30 52.78 17.49
CA ASP A 39 -3.90 53.31 16.17
C ASP A 39 -3.05 52.30 15.36
N GLU A 40 -2.78 52.57 14.08
CA GLU A 40 -2.02 51.61 13.25
C GLU A 40 -0.59 51.35 13.74
N LYS A 41 0.02 52.32 14.42
CA LYS A 41 1.38 52.20 14.93
C LYS A 41 1.41 51.37 16.20
N GLU A 42 0.47 51.61 17.11
CA GLU A 42 0.27 50.83 18.33
C GLU A 42 -0.14 49.39 18.00
N LEU A 43 -0.95 49.17 16.95
CA LEU A 43 -1.30 47.84 16.46
C LEU A 43 -0.07 47.08 15.98
N HIS A 44 0.82 47.75 15.22
CA HIS A 44 2.06 47.14 14.74
C HIS A 44 3.01 46.80 15.90
N GLU A 45 3.10 47.67 16.92
CA GLU A 45 3.87 47.41 18.14
C GLU A 45 3.28 46.24 18.95
N LEU A 46 1.95 46.14 19.05
CA LEU A 46 1.24 45.03 19.70
C LEU A 46 1.50 43.71 18.98
N LEU A 47 1.33 43.66 17.66
CA LEU A 47 1.57 42.47 16.85
C LEU A 47 3.03 42.01 16.97
N SER A 48 3.98 42.96 16.88
CA SER A 48 5.42 42.69 17.04
C SER A 48 5.78 42.20 18.45
N GLY A 49 5.12 42.72 19.49
CA GLY A 49 5.32 42.29 20.87
C GLY A 49 4.70 40.93 21.21
N THR A 50 3.71 40.49 20.43
CA THR A 50 3.01 39.21 20.65
C THR A 50 3.80 37.99 20.15
N ILE A 51 4.83 38.22 19.32
CA ILE A 51 5.72 37.19 18.75
C ILE A 51 6.42 36.35 19.84
N CYS A 52 6.60 36.89 21.05
CA CYS A 52 7.30 36.21 22.15
C CYS A 52 6.45 35.21 22.96
N LYS A 53 5.15 35.07 22.68
CA LYS A 53 4.23 34.18 23.42
C LYS A 53 3.44 33.30 22.45
N GLU A 54 3.84 32.03 22.32
CA GLU A 54 3.29 31.06 21.35
C GLU A 54 1.75 30.98 21.36
N THR A 55 1.12 30.92 22.54
CA THR A 55 -0.34 30.82 22.64
C THR A 55 -1.08 32.05 22.12
N GLN A 56 -0.52 33.25 22.32
CA GLN A 56 -1.10 34.49 21.80
C GLN A 56 -0.86 34.64 20.30
N HIS A 57 0.29 34.16 19.81
CA HIS A 57 0.60 34.12 18.38
C HIS A 57 -0.41 33.24 17.60
N GLU A 58 -0.71 32.04 18.09
CA GLU A 58 -1.71 31.16 17.47
C GLU A 58 -3.12 31.79 17.47
N GLU A 59 -3.53 32.39 18.59
CA GLU A 59 -4.85 33.01 18.72
C GLU A 59 -5.03 34.18 17.75
N ILE A 60 -4.06 35.11 17.66
CA ILE A 60 -4.12 36.21 16.69
C ILE A 60 -4.05 35.69 15.24
N SER A 61 -3.23 34.68 14.98
CA SER A 61 -3.14 34.06 13.64
C SER A 61 -4.48 33.48 13.18
N LEU A 62 -5.23 32.83 14.08
CA LEU A 62 -6.58 32.34 13.80
C LEU A 62 -7.58 33.48 13.58
N ALA A 63 -7.49 34.55 14.37
CA ALA A 63 -8.33 35.73 14.21
C ALA A 63 -8.16 36.39 12.83
N LEU A 64 -6.91 36.59 12.40
CA LEU A 64 -6.58 37.14 11.09
C LEU A 64 -6.99 36.18 9.97
N THR A 65 -6.79 34.88 10.14
CA THR A 65 -7.28 33.85 9.20
C THR A 65 -8.80 33.90 9.06
N TYR A 66 -9.54 34.04 10.17
CA TYR A 66 -10.99 34.20 10.16
C TYR A 66 -11.42 35.46 9.39
N LEU A 67 -10.74 36.58 9.64
CA LEU A 67 -11.01 37.85 8.96
C LEU A 67 -10.75 37.75 7.45
N ILE A 68 -9.64 37.12 7.05
CA ILE A 68 -9.32 36.84 5.64
C ILE A 68 -10.42 36.00 4.99
N LEU A 69 -10.92 34.96 5.66
CA LEU A 69 -11.95 34.08 5.10
C LEU A 69 -13.34 34.73 5.07
N THR A 70 -13.66 35.65 5.99
CA THR A 70 -15.03 36.14 6.16
C THR A 70 -15.28 37.56 5.65
N ASP A 71 -14.25 38.37 5.43
CA ASP A 71 -14.37 39.74 4.92
C ASP A 71 -13.34 40.03 3.81
N SER A 72 -13.82 40.12 2.57
CA SER A 72 -12.98 40.40 1.40
C SER A 72 -12.34 41.79 1.41
N ASN A 73 -12.94 42.77 2.08
CA ASN A 73 -12.40 44.13 2.13
C ASN A 73 -11.24 44.23 3.13
N ALA A 74 -11.34 43.51 4.24
CA ALA A 74 -10.31 43.48 5.28
C ALA A 74 -9.17 42.49 4.98
N ALA A 75 -9.38 41.52 4.09
CA ALA A 75 -8.45 40.42 3.82
C ALA A 75 -7.02 40.86 3.44
N GLY A 76 -6.87 41.91 2.62
CA GLY A 76 -5.55 42.40 2.20
C GLY A 76 -4.72 42.94 3.38
N LYS A 77 -5.35 43.75 4.24
CA LYS A 77 -4.72 44.26 5.46
C LYS A 77 -4.45 43.13 6.45
N ALA A 78 -5.43 42.26 6.69
CA ALA A 78 -5.28 41.12 7.59
C ALA A 78 -4.16 40.17 7.17
N TYR A 79 -3.97 39.94 5.86
CA TYR A 79 -2.85 39.14 5.36
C TYR A 79 -1.50 39.83 5.57
N SER A 80 -1.42 41.15 5.38
CA SER A 80 -0.20 41.92 5.67
C SER A 80 0.15 41.87 7.15
N ASP A 81 -0.83 42.07 8.03
CA ASP A 81 -0.66 41.95 9.49
C ASP A 81 -0.23 40.54 9.89
N LEU A 82 -0.79 39.51 9.23
CA LEU A 82 -0.42 38.13 9.46
C LEU A 82 1.04 37.87 9.08
N THR A 83 1.52 38.37 7.94
CA THR A 83 2.92 38.21 7.53
C THR A 83 3.92 38.93 8.44
N ILE A 84 3.50 40.00 9.12
CA ILE A 84 4.31 40.71 10.12
C ILE A 84 4.39 39.90 11.42
N LEU A 85 3.29 39.24 11.80
CA LEU A 85 3.17 38.47 13.03
C LEU A 85 4.00 37.18 13.01
N THR A 86 4.17 36.55 11.84
CA THR A 86 4.65 35.15 11.76
C THR A 86 6.17 34.98 11.87
N HIS A 87 6.59 34.08 12.75
CA HIS A 87 7.99 33.62 12.89
C HIS A 87 8.23 32.23 12.27
N ASP A 88 7.15 31.48 12.03
CA ASP A 88 7.13 30.09 11.53
C ASP A 88 6.89 30.01 10.01
N GLY A 89 6.95 31.14 9.31
CA GLY A 89 6.67 31.21 7.87
C GLY A 89 5.23 30.81 7.51
N LEU A 90 4.25 31.10 8.38
CA LEU A 90 2.82 30.79 8.22
C LEU A 90 2.48 29.29 8.33
N ALA A 91 3.39 28.45 8.82
CA ALA A 91 3.18 27.01 8.91
C ALA A 91 1.93 26.64 9.72
N PHE A 92 1.71 27.27 10.88
CA PHE A 92 0.50 27.07 11.69
C PHE A 92 -0.78 27.39 10.91
N VAL A 93 -0.80 28.52 10.19
CA VAL A 93 -1.95 28.97 9.40
C VAL A 93 -2.25 28.00 8.27
N ILE A 94 -1.22 27.56 7.54
CA ILE A 94 -1.36 26.61 6.43
C ILE A 94 -1.90 25.28 6.92
N ASN A 95 -1.35 24.73 8.01
CA ASN A 95 -1.81 23.47 8.60
C ASN A 95 -3.27 23.57 9.06
N ASN A 96 -3.63 24.68 9.69
CA ASN A 96 -4.98 24.91 10.16
C ASN A 96 -5.98 25.08 9.01
N LEU A 97 -5.62 25.80 7.94
CA LEU A 97 -6.42 25.89 6.71
C LEU A 97 -6.56 24.52 6.04
N ALA A 98 -5.49 23.74 5.96
CA ALA A 98 -5.52 22.40 5.35
C ALA A 98 -6.50 21.49 6.10
N MET A 99 -6.49 21.51 7.43
CA MET A 99 -7.47 20.81 8.26
C MET A 99 -8.91 21.30 8.04
N LEU A 100 -9.12 22.62 8.04
CA LEU A 100 -10.44 23.22 7.79
C LEU A 100 -11.01 22.77 6.44
N VAL A 101 -10.19 22.77 5.40
CA VAL A 101 -10.58 22.33 4.06
C VAL A 101 -10.88 20.82 4.05
N ALA A 102 -10.00 20.00 4.61
CA ALA A 102 -10.16 18.55 4.62
C ALA A 102 -11.45 18.11 5.33
N GLU A 103 -11.82 18.77 6.43
CA GLU A 103 -12.95 18.37 7.27
C GLU A 103 -14.26 19.09 6.94
N LYS A 104 -14.22 20.40 6.66
CA LYS A 104 -15.38 21.29 6.70
C LYS A 104 -15.66 22.06 5.41
N TYR A 105 -14.87 21.88 4.34
CA TYR A 105 -15.06 22.64 3.09
C TYR A 105 -16.50 22.64 2.57
N GLN A 106 -17.18 21.49 2.62
CA GLN A 106 -18.56 21.35 2.15
C GLN A 106 -19.55 22.21 2.95
N ARG A 107 -19.24 22.55 4.20
CA ARG A 107 -20.05 23.43 5.06
C ARG A 107 -19.70 24.90 4.89
N LEU A 108 -18.62 25.29 4.20
CA LEU A 108 -18.24 26.69 4.05
C LEU A 108 -19.29 27.49 3.28
N ASN A 109 -19.54 28.71 3.74
CA ASN A 109 -20.30 29.73 3.02
C ASN A 109 -19.59 30.17 1.73
N ASP A 110 -20.31 30.89 0.86
CA ASP A 110 -19.79 31.29 -0.45
C ASP A 110 -18.62 32.29 -0.36
N VAL A 111 -18.62 33.17 0.65
CA VAL A 111 -17.53 34.14 0.87
C VAL A 111 -16.22 33.43 1.29
N PRO A 112 -16.21 32.58 2.35
CA PRO A 112 -15.03 31.78 2.69
C PRO A 112 -14.49 30.91 1.56
N ARG A 113 -15.34 30.34 0.70
CA ARG A 113 -14.88 29.55 -0.46
C ARG A 113 -14.10 30.39 -1.46
N LYS A 114 -14.58 31.61 -1.76
CA LYS A 114 -13.88 32.55 -2.64
C LYS A 114 -12.58 33.07 -2.00
N GLN A 115 -12.67 33.46 -0.73
CA GLN A 115 -11.53 33.96 0.02
C GLN A 115 -10.45 32.90 0.24
N LEU A 116 -10.79 31.63 0.35
CA LEU A 116 -9.82 30.53 0.40
C LEU A 116 -8.94 30.47 -0.86
N LEU A 117 -9.53 30.66 -2.05
CA LEU A 117 -8.77 30.70 -3.30
C LEU A 117 -7.92 31.97 -3.41
N TRP A 118 -8.45 33.11 -2.98
CA TRP A 118 -7.67 34.34 -2.87
C TRP A 118 -6.46 34.16 -1.93
N PHE A 119 -6.69 33.55 -0.76
CA PHE A 119 -5.64 33.32 0.23
C PHE A 119 -4.60 32.35 -0.32
N LEU A 120 -5.01 31.24 -0.94
CA LEU A 120 -4.11 30.31 -1.61
C LEU A 120 -3.24 31.04 -2.66
N LYS A 121 -3.85 31.89 -3.47
CA LYS A 121 -3.15 32.69 -4.49
C LYS A 121 -2.08 33.58 -3.85
N GLU A 122 -2.41 34.31 -2.78
CA GLU A 122 -1.44 35.16 -2.08
C GLU A 122 -0.31 34.35 -1.44
N LEU A 123 -0.59 33.16 -0.88
CA LEU A 123 0.46 32.27 -0.35
C LEU A 123 1.44 31.82 -1.44
N ILE A 124 0.93 31.42 -2.61
CA ILE A 124 1.76 30.99 -3.75
C ILE A 124 2.56 32.17 -4.32
N LYS A 125 1.92 33.31 -4.50
CA LYS A 125 2.53 34.54 -5.01
C LYS A 125 3.71 35.00 -4.14
N ASN A 126 3.56 34.88 -2.82
CA ASN A 126 4.60 35.23 -1.85
C ASN A 126 5.60 34.09 -1.57
N GLN A 127 5.56 32.99 -2.34
CA GLN A 127 6.46 31.83 -2.22
C GLN A 127 6.51 31.24 -0.80
N VAL A 128 5.37 31.20 -0.12
CA VAL A 128 5.27 30.58 1.21
C VAL A 128 5.54 29.08 1.08
N LEU A 129 6.31 28.52 2.01
CA LEU A 129 6.70 27.11 2.01
C LEU A 129 5.52 26.21 2.42
N ASN A 130 5.59 24.92 2.05
CA ASN A 130 4.64 23.87 2.47
C ASN A 130 3.15 24.11 2.10
N VAL A 131 2.90 24.90 1.05
CA VAL A 131 1.54 25.20 0.54
C VAL A 131 0.96 24.02 -0.27
N ASP A 132 1.79 23.09 -0.70
CA ASP A 132 1.45 21.88 -1.47
C ASP A 132 0.37 21.02 -0.79
N ASN A 133 0.43 20.82 0.53
CA ASN A 133 -0.59 20.05 1.26
C ASN A 133 -1.95 20.78 1.29
N LEU A 134 -1.95 22.11 1.40
CA LEU A 134 -3.18 22.89 1.31
C LEU A 134 -3.78 22.78 -0.11
N VAL A 135 -2.95 22.93 -1.14
CA VAL A 135 -3.37 22.75 -2.55
C VAL A 135 -3.94 21.36 -2.78
N TRP A 136 -3.28 20.33 -2.28
CA TRP A 136 -3.76 18.95 -2.35
C TRP A 136 -5.16 18.81 -1.76
N ASN A 137 -5.38 19.34 -0.55
CA ASN A 137 -6.68 19.26 0.11
C ASN A 137 -7.77 20.05 -0.62
N ILE A 138 -7.44 21.17 -1.27
CA ILE A 138 -8.38 21.95 -2.08
C ILE A 138 -8.68 21.25 -3.41
N LEU A 139 -7.67 20.70 -4.10
CA LEU A 139 -7.83 19.90 -5.33
C LEU A 139 -8.76 18.71 -5.13
N ARG A 140 -8.76 18.12 -3.93
CA ARG A 140 -9.67 17.03 -3.56
C ARG A 140 -11.12 17.47 -3.38
N GLN A 141 -11.37 18.76 -3.21
CA GLN A 141 -12.74 19.28 -3.13
C GLN A 141 -13.36 19.49 -4.51
N ALA A 142 -12.55 19.56 -5.57
CA ALA A 142 -13.01 19.61 -6.96
C ALA A 142 -13.55 18.22 -7.35
N SER A 143 -14.85 18.04 -7.23
CA SER A 143 -15.52 16.75 -7.42
C SER A 143 -15.76 16.46 -8.89
N GLY A 144 -15.44 15.24 -9.33
CA GLY A 144 -15.90 14.73 -10.62
C GLY A 144 -17.41 14.46 -10.60
N GLY A 145 -18.06 14.62 -11.75
CA GLY A 145 -19.50 14.42 -11.92
C GLY A 145 -20.38 15.49 -11.26
N ASP A 146 -19.80 16.61 -10.82
CA ASP A 146 -20.52 17.72 -10.19
C ASP A 146 -20.34 19.01 -11.00
N ILE A 147 -21.38 19.38 -11.75
CA ILE A 147 -21.42 20.63 -12.53
C ILE A 147 -22.12 21.78 -11.79
N SER A 148 -22.26 21.69 -10.46
CA SER A 148 -22.85 22.76 -9.68
C SER A 148 -22.00 24.04 -9.79
N PRO A 149 -22.62 25.24 -9.73
CA PRO A 149 -21.89 26.50 -9.82
C PRO A 149 -20.75 26.63 -8.80
N LYS A 150 -20.90 26.02 -7.62
CA LYS A 150 -19.87 26.03 -6.57
C LYS A 150 -18.65 25.19 -6.95
N ASN A 151 -18.85 24.01 -7.52
CA ASN A 151 -17.76 23.15 -7.96
C ASN A 151 -17.05 23.75 -9.19
N VAL A 152 -17.82 24.23 -10.17
CA VAL A 152 -17.27 24.90 -11.37
C VAL A 152 -16.44 26.12 -11.00
N ALA A 153 -16.91 26.97 -10.07
CA ALA A 153 -16.14 28.13 -9.60
C ALA A 153 -14.84 27.75 -8.87
N LEU A 154 -14.84 26.63 -8.13
CA LEU A 154 -13.63 26.10 -7.51
C LEU A 154 -12.61 25.65 -8.57
N VAL A 155 -13.07 24.89 -9.56
CA VAL A 155 -12.21 24.38 -10.64
C VAL A 155 -11.61 25.53 -11.44
N ASP A 156 -12.45 26.48 -11.86
CA ASP A 156 -12.01 27.64 -12.66
C ASP A 156 -10.99 28.51 -11.92
N GLY A 157 -11.22 28.77 -10.63
CA GLY A 157 -10.32 29.56 -9.81
C GLY A 157 -9.00 28.85 -9.48
N LEU A 158 -9.01 27.53 -9.26
CA LEU A 158 -7.77 26.74 -9.15
C LEU A 158 -6.98 26.79 -10.47
N LEU A 159 -7.66 26.67 -11.60
CA LEU A 159 -7.03 26.71 -12.91
C LEU A 159 -6.40 28.08 -13.20
N ASP A 160 -7.06 29.18 -12.82
CA ASP A 160 -6.46 30.52 -12.91
C ASP A 160 -5.17 30.62 -12.11
N ILE A 161 -5.17 30.13 -10.86
CA ILE A 161 -3.99 30.12 -10.00
C ILE A 161 -2.85 29.33 -10.65
N PHE A 162 -3.13 28.15 -11.20
CA PHE A 162 -2.08 27.33 -11.82
C PHE A 162 -1.59 27.89 -13.16
N ILE A 163 -2.44 28.56 -13.93
CA ILE A 163 -2.03 29.26 -15.16
C ILE A 163 -1.13 30.45 -14.81
N GLU A 164 -1.54 31.27 -13.83
CA GLU A 164 -0.81 32.47 -13.41
C GLU A 164 0.52 32.14 -12.71
N HIS A 165 0.53 31.10 -11.88
CA HIS A 165 1.67 30.67 -11.08
C HIS A 165 2.27 29.35 -11.55
N ARG A 166 2.28 29.12 -12.86
CA ARG A 166 2.76 27.87 -13.47
C ARG A 166 4.20 27.51 -13.09
N SER A 167 5.10 28.51 -13.04
CA SER A 167 6.49 28.29 -12.65
C SER A 167 6.66 27.84 -11.20
N TRP A 168 5.69 28.14 -10.32
CA TRP A 168 5.66 27.60 -8.97
C TRP A 168 5.19 26.14 -8.97
N LEU A 169 4.13 25.83 -9.73
CA LEU A 169 3.61 24.47 -9.88
C LEU A 169 4.68 23.49 -10.39
N GLU A 170 5.45 23.91 -11.40
CA GLU A 170 6.47 23.06 -12.05
C GLU A 170 7.69 22.74 -11.17
N LYS A 171 7.79 23.31 -9.96
CA LYS A 171 8.83 22.96 -8.98
C LYS A 171 8.56 21.61 -8.31
N ASP A 172 7.31 21.17 -8.24
CA ASP A 172 6.90 19.92 -7.58
C ASP A 172 6.35 18.93 -8.62
N GLN A 173 7.13 17.88 -8.90
CA GLN A 173 6.80 16.84 -9.87
C GLN A 173 5.51 16.09 -9.50
N PHE A 174 5.29 15.83 -8.21
CA PHE A 174 4.11 15.12 -7.74
C PHE A 174 2.86 16.00 -7.87
N LEU A 175 2.97 17.30 -7.56
CA LEU A 175 1.88 18.24 -7.74
C LEU A 175 1.53 18.43 -9.22
N VAL A 176 2.52 18.49 -10.12
CA VAL A 176 2.29 18.50 -11.59
C VAL A 176 1.46 17.29 -12.01
N GLY A 177 1.89 16.08 -11.62
CA GLY A 177 1.15 14.85 -11.92
C GLY A 177 -0.29 14.89 -11.37
N THR A 178 -0.46 15.45 -10.17
CA THR A 178 -1.76 15.58 -9.51
C THR A 178 -2.69 16.53 -10.26
N VAL A 179 -2.20 17.70 -10.66
CA VAL A 179 -2.96 18.69 -11.43
C VAL A 179 -3.36 18.12 -12.78
N ILE A 180 -2.44 17.46 -13.49
CA ILE A 180 -2.75 16.78 -14.75
C ILE A 180 -3.85 15.74 -14.54
N TYR A 181 -3.70 14.85 -13.55
CA TYR A 181 -4.68 13.81 -13.24
C TYR A 181 -6.06 14.40 -12.91
N THR A 182 -6.07 15.53 -12.20
CA THR A 182 -7.28 16.23 -11.78
C THR A 182 -8.04 16.80 -12.96
N PHE A 183 -7.40 17.66 -13.74
CA PHE A 183 -8.07 18.38 -14.82
C PHE A 183 -8.36 17.48 -16.03
N LEU A 184 -7.53 16.46 -16.29
CA LEU A 184 -7.82 15.48 -17.32
C LEU A 184 -9.12 14.70 -17.04
N ARG A 185 -9.39 14.41 -15.77
CA ARG A 185 -10.65 13.79 -15.33
C ARG A 185 -11.83 14.76 -15.38
N LEU A 186 -11.65 16.01 -14.96
CA LEU A 186 -12.74 17.02 -14.91
C LEU A 186 -13.20 17.46 -16.31
N LEU A 187 -12.32 17.43 -17.30
CA LEU A 187 -12.64 17.72 -18.71
C LEU A 187 -13.83 16.89 -19.24
N GLU A 188 -14.02 15.67 -18.73
CA GLU A 188 -15.15 14.81 -19.11
C GLU A 188 -16.51 15.43 -18.74
N ASP A 189 -16.55 16.21 -17.66
CA ASP A 189 -17.78 16.79 -17.10
C ASP A 189 -18.06 18.19 -17.68
N HIS A 190 -17.05 18.90 -18.19
CA HIS A 190 -17.16 20.28 -18.69
C HIS A 190 -17.35 20.41 -20.21
N ASN A 191 -17.76 19.35 -20.90
CA ASN A 191 -17.93 19.35 -22.36
C ASN A 191 -19.20 20.07 -22.86
N GLY A 192 -20.04 20.57 -21.95
CA GLY A 192 -21.27 21.29 -22.28
C GLY A 192 -21.01 22.69 -22.84
N PRO A 193 -21.85 23.20 -23.77
CA PRO A 193 -21.64 24.51 -24.42
C PRO A 193 -21.58 25.68 -23.42
N GLN A 194 -22.29 25.57 -22.28
CA GLN A 194 -22.26 26.56 -21.21
C GLN A 194 -20.89 26.70 -20.52
N PHE A 195 -20.02 25.69 -20.63
CA PHE A 195 -18.69 25.66 -20.03
C PHE A 195 -17.57 25.88 -21.04
N SER A 196 -17.89 26.29 -22.27
CA SER A 196 -16.91 26.44 -23.36
C SER A 196 -15.66 27.24 -22.99
N HIS A 197 -15.80 28.29 -22.18
CA HIS A 197 -14.66 29.08 -21.73
C HIS A 197 -13.73 28.28 -20.80
N LEU A 198 -14.28 27.69 -19.74
CA LEU A 198 -13.54 26.84 -18.81
C LEU A 198 -12.93 25.65 -19.55
N TYR A 199 -13.72 24.98 -20.38
CA TYR A 199 -13.28 23.82 -21.15
C TYR A 199 -12.06 24.13 -22.03
N ASN A 200 -12.08 25.22 -22.80
CA ASN A 200 -10.94 25.61 -23.63
C ASN A 200 -9.70 25.98 -22.80
N LYS A 201 -9.91 26.60 -21.63
CA LYS A 201 -8.85 26.94 -20.68
C LYS A 201 -8.22 25.67 -20.09
N GLU A 202 -9.03 24.68 -19.70
CA GLU A 202 -8.59 23.37 -19.21
C GLU A 202 -7.79 22.62 -20.28
N VAL A 203 -8.33 22.51 -21.50
CA VAL A 203 -7.66 21.85 -22.62
C VAL A 203 -6.29 22.48 -22.90
N GLY A 204 -6.24 23.80 -23.06
CA GLY A 204 -5.00 24.52 -23.36
C GLY A 204 -3.94 24.35 -22.28
N PHE A 205 -4.32 24.49 -21.01
CA PHE A 205 -3.41 24.34 -19.88
C PHE A 205 -2.90 22.90 -19.73
N VAL A 206 -3.80 21.91 -19.71
CA VAL A 206 -3.44 20.50 -19.49
C VAL A 206 -2.57 19.97 -20.63
N ILE A 207 -2.88 20.30 -21.88
CA ILE A 207 -2.06 19.88 -23.03
C ILE A 207 -0.66 20.48 -22.96
N SER A 208 -0.55 21.78 -22.66
CA SER A 208 0.77 22.41 -22.51
C SER A 208 1.56 21.76 -21.38
N LEU A 209 0.94 21.57 -20.22
CA LEU A 209 1.61 20.99 -19.05
C LEU A 209 2.07 19.54 -19.31
N ILE A 210 1.23 18.71 -19.93
CA ILE A 210 1.59 17.33 -20.33
C ILE A 210 2.80 17.33 -21.28
N ARG A 211 2.81 18.22 -22.28
CA ARG A 211 3.87 18.26 -23.29
C ARG A 211 5.20 18.75 -22.72
N ASP A 212 5.14 19.78 -21.87
CA ASP A 212 6.34 20.42 -21.32
C ASP A 212 6.95 19.60 -20.17
N ARG A 213 6.12 18.83 -19.45
CA ARG A 213 6.51 18.04 -18.26
C ARG A 213 6.21 16.54 -18.43
N PHE A 214 6.38 15.99 -19.63
CA PHE A 214 6.02 14.60 -19.90
C PHE A 214 6.80 13.57 -19.06
N ALA A 215 8.01 13.90 -18.61
CA ALA A 215 8.75 13.06 -17.67
C ALA A 215 7.98 12.85 -16.35
N ASP A 216 7.28 13.87 -15.85
CA ASP A 216 6.46 13.82 -14.64
C ASP A 216 5.11 13.12 -14.89
N VAL A 217 4.73 12.91 -16.15
CA VAL A 217 3.52 12.17 -16.56
C VAL A 217 3.76 10.66 -16.56
N ILE A 218 4.98 10.20 -16.86
CA ILE A 218 5.30 8.76 -16.92
C ILE A 218 4.95 8.02 -15.61
N PRO A 219 5.26 8.55 -14.41
CA PRO A 219 4.88 7.95 -13.13
C PRO A 219 3.37 7.83 -12.88
N LEU A 220 2.51 8.58 -13.59
CA LEU A 220 1.06 8.39 -13.50
C LEU A 220 0.63 7.01 -14.02
N GLY A 221 1.41 6.43 -14.95
CA GLY A 221 1.22 5.07 -15.43
C GLY A 221 -0.13 4.82 -16.09
N ARG A 222 -0.68 3.62 -15.87
CA ARG A 222 -1.85 3.11 -16.60
C ARG A 222 -3.10 3.97 -16.46
N GLU A 223 -3.33 4.60 -15.31
CA GLU A 223 -4.49 5.47 -15.10
C GLU A 223 -4.44 6.75 -15.94
N PHE A 224 -3.27 7.28 -16.27
CA PHE A 224 -3.17 8.41 -17.21
C PHE A 224 -3.76 8.03 -18.56
N VAL A 225 -3.44 6.82 -19.04
CA VAL A 225 -3.99 6.31 -20.31
C VAL A 225 -5.51 6.18 -20.24
N ARG A 226 -6.06 5.74 -19.10
CA ARG A 226 -7.52 5.60 -18.88
C ARG A 226 -8.22 6.95 -19.05
N LEU A 227 -7.71 7.98 -18.37
CA LEU A 227 -8.28 9.32 -18.45
C LEU A 227 -8.11 9.92 -19.85
N LEU A 228 -6.96 9.70 -20.49
CA LEU A 228 -6.67 10.20 -21.83
C LEU A 228 -7.59 9.61 -22.91
N GLN A 229 -8.07 8.38 -22.72
CA GLN A 229 -9.02 7.74 -23.64
C GLN A 229 -10.37 8.47 -23.65
N ASN A 230 -10.83 8.94 -22.49
CA ASN A 230 -12.11 9.61 -22.34
C ASN A 230 -12.15 10.98 -23.03
N VAL A 231 -11.00 11.64 -23.14
CA VAL A 231 -10.85 12.94 -23.82
C VAL A 231 -10.26 12.84 -25.23
N SER A 232 -10.14 11.63 -25.77
CA SER A 232 -9.45 11.37 -27.06
C SER A 232 -10.05 12.06 -28.29
N ARG A 233 -11.33 12.45 -28.23
CA ARG A 233 -12.05 13.13 -29.33
C ARG A 233 -11.76 14.63 -29.43
N ILE A 234 -11.06 15.18 -28.44
CA ILE A 234 -10.65 16.59 -28.44
C ILE A 234 -9.44 16.74 -29.38
N PRO A 235 -9.43 17.68 -30.34
CA PRO A 235 -8.38 17.77 -31.37
C PRO A 235 -6.95 17.82 -30.82
N GLU A 236 -6.72 18.55 -29.73
CA GLU A 236 -5.42 18.70 -29.08
C GLU A 236 -4.95 17.37 -28.46
N PHE A 237 -5.87 16.63 -27.84
CA PHE A 237 -5.61 15.31 -27.28
C PHE A 237 -5.47 14.23 -28.36
N GLU A 238 -6.18 14.35 -29.49
CA GLU A 238 -5.95 13.50 -30.67
C GLU A 238 -4.51 13.67 -31.19
N CYS A 239 -4.02 14.91 -31.23
CA CYS A 239 -2.63 15.19 -31.59
C CYS A 239 -1.64 14.60 -30.57
N LEU A 240 -1.95 14.69 -29.28
CA LEU A 240 -1.15 14.07 -28.23
C LEU A 240 -1.12 12.54 -28.36
N TRP A 241 -2.26 11.91 -28.66
CA TRP A 241 -2.34 10.47 -28.93
C TRP A 241 -1.47 10.05 -30.12
N LYS A 242 -1.47 10.83 -31.21
CA LYS A 242 -0.59 10.61 -32.35
C LYS A 242 0.89 10.65 -31.94
N ASP A 243 1.29 11.63 -31.13
CA ASP A 243 2.65 11.71 -30.61
C ASP A 243 2.97 10.51 -29.69
N ILE A 244 2.07 10.12 -28.78
CA ILE A 244 2.27 8.96 -27.87
C ILE A 244 2.46 7.64 -28.66
N LEU A 245 1.67 7.42 -29.70
CA LEU A 245 1.65 6.16 -30.45
C LEU A 245 2.70 6.09 -31.56
N HIS A 246 3.05 7.21 -32.18
CA HIS A 246 3.90 7.23 -33.37
C HIS A 246 5.23 7.96 -33.17
N ASN A 247 5.30 8.93 -32.26
CA ASN A 247 6.50 9.75 -32.02
C ASN A 247 6.82 9.91 -30.52
N PRO A 248 6.88 8.83 -29.71
CA PRO A 248 6.97 8.93 -28.25
C PRO A 248 8.20 9.73 -27.77
N LYS A 249 9.31 9.62 -28.49
CA LYS A 249 10.57 10.34 -28.19
C LYS A 249 10.46 11.86 -28.32
N LYS A 250 9.47 12.37 -29.06
CA LYS A 250 9.17 13.82 -29.15
C LYS A 250 8.62 14.37 -27.83
N LEU A 251 7.93 13.54 -27.05
CA LEU A 251 7.36 13.94 -25.77
C LEU A 251 8.40 13.84 -24.64
N CYS A 252 9.18 12.76 -24.63
CA CYS A 252 10.29 12.60 -23.70
C CYS A 252 11.34 11.61 -24.25
N PRO A 253 12.65 11.90 -24.18
CA PRO A 253 13.69 10.99 -24.67
C PRO A 253 13.66 9.61 -24.03
N THR A 254 13.23 9.51 -22.77
CA THR A 254 13.14 8.24 -22.03
C THR A 254 11.82 7.49 -22.28
N PHE A 255 10.85 8.11 -22.95
CA PHE A 255 9.55 7.48 -23.23
C PHE A 255 9.64 6.52 -24.41
N ASN A 256 9.28 5.25 -24.20
CA ASN A 256 9.38 4.19 -25.20
C ASN A 256 8.04 3.85 -25.87
N GLY A 257 6.96 4.55 -25.50
CA GLY A 257 5.62 4.36 -26.08
C GLY A 257 4.59 3.90 -25.05
N VAL A 258 3.33 3.83 -25.48
CA VAL A 258 2.16 3.62 -24.60
C VAL A 258 2.26 2.40 -23.68
N MET A 259 2.96 1.34 -24.12
CA MET A 259 3.16 0.13 -23.31
C MET A 259 3.90 0.40 -22.00
N GLN A 260 4.85 1.33 -21.98
CA GLN A 260 5.53 1.74 -20.76
C GLN A 260 4.52 2.29 -19.74
N LEU A 261 3.59 3.14 -20.18
CA LEU A 261 2.55 3.68 -19.31
C LEU A 261 1.60 2.58 -18.83
N MET A 262 1.15 1.68 -19.71
CA MET A 262 0.22 0.60 -19.35
C MET A 262 0.81 -0.39 -18.35
N GLN A 263 2.12 -0.64 -18.40
CA GLN A 263 2.81 -1.53 -17.45
C GLN A 263 3.19 -0.83 -16.15
N THR A 264 3.37 0.50 -16.17
CA THR A 264 3.59 1.29 -14.95
C THR A 264 2.34 1.34 -14.08
N LYS A 265 2.46 0.89 -12.84
CA LYS A 265 1.42 0.97 -11.82
C LYS A 265 1.21 2.42 -11.38
N THR A 266 -0.04 2.83 -11.26
CA THR A 266 -0.40 4.15 -10.73
C THR A 266 -0.35 4.17 -9.20
N SER A 267 0.24 5.22 -8.61
CA SER A 267 0.21 5.45 -7.17
C SER A 267 -1.22 5.64 -6.65
N ARG A 268 -1.53 5.03 -5.49
CA ARG A 268 -2.82 5.16 -4.79
C ARG A 268 -3.16 6.61 -4.45
N ARG A 269 -2.14 7.48 -4.31
CA ARG A 269 -2.35 8.92 -4.03
C ARG A 269 -3.19 9.57 -5.12
N PHE A 270 -2.96 9.27 -6.40
CA PHE A 270 -3.75 9.83 -7.51
C PHE A 270 -5.21 9.37 -7.48
N LEU A 271 -5.44 8.08 -7.20
CA LEU A 271 -6.80 7.53 -7.05
C LEU A 271 -7.56 8.22 -5.91
N ARG A 272 -6.90 8.41 -4.75
CA ARG A 272 -7.46 9.12 -3.60
C ARG A 272 -7.74 10.60 -3.90
N CYS A 273 -6.92 11.23 -4.74
CA CYS A 273 -7.07 12.64 -5.09
C CYS A 273 -8.41 12.95 -5.77
N ARG A 274 -9.02 11.99 -6.48
CA ARG A 274 -10.27 12.21 -7.22
C ARG A 274 -11.52 12.04 -6.37
N LEU A 275 -11.38 11.57 -5.13
CA LEU A 275 -12.49 11.50 -4.18
C LEU A 275 -12.40 12.64 -3.18
N THR A 276 -13.54 13.32 -2.99
CA THR A 276 -13.69 14.27 -1.89
C THR A 276 -13.52 13.54 -0.55
N PRO A 277 -13.01 14.21 0.50
CA PRO A 277 -12.88 13.59 1.82
C PRO A 277 -14.19 13.05 2.41
N ASP A 278 -15.35 13.63 2.05
CA ASP A 278 -16.68 13.14 2.48
C ASP A 278 -17.03 11.81 1.79
N VAL A 279 -16.79 11.72 0.48
CA VAL A 279 -17.01 10.50 -0.31
C VAL A 279 -16.10 9.37 0.16
N GLU A 280 -14.80 9.65 0.34
CA GLU A 280 -13.82 8.67 0.85
C GLU A 280 -14.26 8.11 2.21
N ARG A 281 -14.58 8.97 3.18
CA ARG A 281 -14.99 8.54 4.54
C ARG A 281 -16.24 7.67 4.53
N LYS A 282 -17.26 8.04 3.74
CA LYS A 282 -18.50 7.25 3.64
C LYS A 282 -18.27 5.90 2.97
N LEU A 283 -17.43 5.86 1.95
CA LEU A 283 -17.11 4.62 1.26
C LEU A 283 -16.27 3.69 2.15
N HIS A 284 -15.29 4.23 2.88
CA HIS A 284 -14.56 3.47 3.90
C HIS A 284 -15.48 2.95 4.98
N PHE A 285 -16.35 3.79 5.54
CA PHE A 285 -17.32 3.32 6.53
C PHE A 285 -18.21 2.20 5.99
N LEU A 286 -18.68 2.32 4.74
CA LEU A 286 -19.45 1.27 4.09
C LEU A 286 -18.67 -0.05 4.05
N ILE A 287 -17.42 -0.05 3.59
CA ILE A 287 -16.62 -1.27 3.36
C ILE A 287 -15.93 -1.79 4.64
N SER A 288 -15.80 -0.97 5.68
CA SER A 288 -15.08 -1.33 6.92
C SER A 288 -15.97 -1.52 8.14
N ASN A 289 -17.22 -1.06 8.12
CA ASN A 289 -18.07 -1.07 9.32
C ASN A 289 -19.48 -1.60 9.07
N VAL A 290 -19.95 -1.64 7.83
CA VAL A 290 -21.33 -2.05 7.54
C VAL A 290 -21.39 -3.55 7.28
N LYS A 291 -22.21 -4.25 8.07
CA LYS A 291 -22.47 -5.68 7.87
C LYS A 291 -23.20 -5.95 6.56
N PHE A 292 -22.79 -7.02 5.88
CA PHE A 292 -23.44 -7.51 4.68
C PHE A 292 -24.88 -7.93 4.98
N GLY A 293 -25.81 -7.50 4.13
CA GLY A 293 -27.26 -7.53 4.36
C GLY A 293 -27.85 -6.21 4.85
N ASN A 294 -27.06 -5.36 5.53
CA ASN A 294 -27.52 -4.09 6.13
C ASN A 294 -27.15 -2.84 5.31
N GLN A 295 -26.54 -3.01 4.14
CA GLN A 295 -26.01 -1.91 3.32
C GLN A 295 -27.06 -1.01 2.67
N LYS A 296 -28.31 -1.47 2.51
CA LYS A 296 -29.32 -0.81 1.65
C LYS A 296 -29.51 0.67 1.99
N ARG A 297 -29.68 1.01 3.27
CA ARG A 297 -29.89 2.40 3.71
C ARG A 297 -28.69 3.28 3.38
N TYR A 298 -27.47 2.78 3.55
CA TYR A 298 -26.24 3.51 3.26
C TYR A 298 -26.07 3.72 1.75
N GLN A 299 -26.39 2.71 0.95
CA GLN A 299 -26.40 2.80 -0.51
C GLN A 299 -27.43 3.82 -1.00
N ASP A 300 -28.65 3.78 -0.46
CA ASP A 300 -29.73 4.72 -0.81
C ASP A 300 -29.30 6.18 -0.49
N TRP A 301 -28.74 6.43 0.69
CA TRP A 301 -28.19 7.74 1.07
C TRP A 301 -27.05 8.22 0.18
N PHE A 302 -26.14 7.31 -0.17
CA PHE A 302 -25.02 7.64 -1.05
C PHE A 302 -25.53 7.95 -2.46
N GLN A 303 -26.49 7.18 -2.96
CA GLN A 303 -27.09 7.35 -4.28
C GLN A 303 -27.87 8.67 -4.38
N GLU A 304 -28.68 8.99 -3.39
CA GLU A 304 -29.43 10.26 -3.31
C GLU A 304 -28.49 11.47 -3.25
N LYS A 305 -27.32 11.33 -2.61
CA LYS A 305 -26.38 12.44 -2.49
C LYS A 305 -25.48 12.62 -3.71
N TYR A 306 -25.01 11.54 -4.34
CA TYR A 306 -23.92 11.62 -5.32
C TYR A 306 -24.27 11.09 -6.72
N PHE A 307 -25.45 10.52 -6.96
CA PHE A 307 -25.80 9.92 -8.26
C PHE A 307 -27.15 10.38 -8.82
N THR A 308 -27.58 11.59 -8.47
CA THR A 308 -28.90 12.14 -8.86
C THR A 308 -28.92 12.83 -10.21
N THR A 309 -27.77 13.24 -10.75
CA THR A 309 -27.68 13.91 -12.05
C THR A 309 -27.08 13.00 -13.12
N PRO A 310 -27.33 13.24 -14.42
CA PRO A 310 -26.68 12.51 -15.51
C PRO A 310 -25.15 12.59 -15.47
N GLU A 311 -24.60 13.75 -15.11
CA GLU A 311 -23.16 14.01 -15.05
C GLU A 311 -22.51 13.24 -13.89
N SER A 312 -23.21 13.15 -12.76
CA SER A 312 -22.74 12.43 -11.57
C SER A 312 -22.52 10.94 -11.79
N GLN A 313 -23.02 10.39 -12.91
CA GLN A 313 -22.75 9.00 -13.26
C GLN A 313 -21.26 8.73 -13.57
N SER A 314 -20.50 9.75 -14.01
CA SER A 314 -19.06 9.64 -14.31
C SER A 314 -18.23 9.27 -13.07
N LEU A 315 -18.65 9.72 -11.89
CA LEU A 315 -17.99 9.47 -10.59
C LEU A 315 -17.86 7.97 -10.26
N ARG A 316 -18.73 7.12 -10.82
CA ARG A 316 -18.68 5.66 -10.59
C ARG A 316 -17.35 5.05 -11.00
N SER A 317 -16.76 5.53 -12.10
CA SER A 317 -15.45 5.04 -12.55
C SER A 317 -14.38 5.30 -11.49
N ASP A 318 -14.34 6.51 -10.93
CA ASP A 318 -13.36 6.89 -9.92
C ASP A 318 -13.56 6.09 -8.62
N LEU A 319 -14.81 5.86 -8.22
CA LEU A 319 -15.13 5.03 -7.05
C LEU A 319 -14.69 3.58 -7.24
N ILE A 320 -14.95 2.99 -8.42
CA ILE A 320 -14.50 1.63 -8.73
C ILE A 320 -12.98 1.55 -8.69
N ARG A 321 -12.27 2.49 -9.33
CA ARG A 321 -10.79 2.52 -9.29
C ARG A 321 -10.25 2.69 -7.88
N PHE A 322 -10.89 3.52 -7.06
CA PHE A 322 -10.51 3.68 -5.66
C PHE A 322 -10.74 2.40 -4.83
N ILE A 323 -11.89 1.75 -4.95
CA ILE A 323 -12.19 0.48 -4.24
C ILE A 323 -11.16 -0.59 -4.61
N ILE A 324 -10.80 -0.67 -5.90
CA ILE A 324 -9.86 -1.67 -6.40
C ILE A 324 -8.42 -1.36 -5.95
N GLY A 325 -7.94 -0.14 -6.21
CA GLY A 325 -6.53 0.20 -6.04
C GLY A 325 -6.15 0.70 -4.66
N ALA A 326 -7.08 1.30 -3.90
CA ALA A 326 -6.81 1.95 -2.62
C ALA A 326 -7.40 1.25 -1.39
N ILE A 327 -8.42 0.39 -1.55
CA ILE A 327 -9.01 -0.38 -0.45
C ILE A 327 -8.64 -1.85 -0.59
N HIS A 328 -7.63 -2.30 0.17
CA HIS A 328 -7.24 -3.70 0.28
C HIS A 328 -7.61 -4.18 1.70
N PRO A 329 -8.73 -4.89 1.88
CA PRO A 329 -9.16 -5.38 3.19
C PRO A 329 -8.15 -6.37 3.78
N THR A 330 -8.04 -6.39 5.10
CA THR A 330 -7.26 -7.42 5.81
C THR A 330 -7.97 -8.76 5.74
N ASN A 331 -7.25 -9.87 6.00
CA ASN A 331 -7.86 -11.21 6.04
C ASN A 331 -9.01 -11.29 7.05
N ASP A 332 -8.91 -10.60 8.20
CA ASP A 332 -10.01 -10.51 9.17
C ASP A 332 -11.26 -9.90 8.58
N MET A 333 -11.10 -8.81 7.82
CA MET A 333 -12.22 -8.17 7.15
C MET A 333 -12.81 -9.07 6.07
N LEU A 334 -11.99 -9.78 5.31
CA LEU A 334 -12.45 -10.74 4.29
C LEU A 334 -13.23 -11.92 4.90
N CYS A 335 -12.83 -12.37 6.10
CA CYS A 335 -13.48 -13.44 6.84
C CYS A 335 -14.64 -12.97 7.74
N SER A 336 -14.90 -11.66 7.79
CA SER A 336 -15.96 -11.08 8.62
C SER A 336 -17.32 -11.04 7.90
N ASP A 337 -18.35 -10.59 8.62
CA ASP A 337 -19.67 -10.32 8.05
C ASP A 337 -19.80 -8.91 7.45
N ILE A 338 -18.69 -8.19 7.23
CA ILE A 338 -18.69 -6.86 6.62
C ILE A 338 -18.97 -6.98 5.11
N ILE A 339 -19.64 -5.97 4.53
CA ILE A 339 -19.91 -5.94 3.09
C ILE A 339 -18.60 -6.02 2.27
N PRO A 340 -18.46 -7.01 1.39
CA PRO A 340 -17.27 -7.17 0.58
C PRO A 340 -17.20 -6.15 -0.55
N ARG A 341 -15.98 -5.86 -1.02
CA ARG A 341 -15.72 -4.89 -2.11
C ARG A 341 -16.52 -5.19 -3.38
N TRP A 342 -16.62 -6.47 -3.75
CA TRP A 342 -17.36 -6.90 -4.93
C TRP A 342 -18.85 -6.53 -4.84
N ALA A 343 -19.47 -6.58 -3.65
CA ALA A 343 -20.87 -6.25 -3.50
C ALA A 343 -21.12 -4.75 -3.70
N VAL A 344 -20.21 -3.89 -3.22
CA VAL A 344 -20.26 -2.44 -3.46
C VAL A 344 -20.09 -2.13 -4.95
N ILE A 345 -19.12 -2.76 -5.63
CA ILE A 345 -18.93 -2.59 -7.08
C ILE A 345 -20.15 -3.08 -7.86
N GLY A 346 -20.73 -4.22 -7.48
CA GLY A 346 -21.97 -4.74 -8.08
C GLY A 346 -23.13 -3.74 -7.97
N TRP A 347 -23.28 -3.08 -6.82
CA TRP A 347 -24.26 -2.00 -6.65
C TRP A 347 -23.95 -0.79 -7.54
N LEU A 348 -22.69 -0.33 -7.61
CA LEU A 348 -22.29 0.80 -8.47
C LEU A 348 -22.60 0.53 -9.95
N LEU A 349 -22.38 -0.71 -10.41
CA LEU A 349 -22.67 -1.13 -11.79
C LEU A 349 -24.17 -1.24 -12.08
N THR A 350 -24.94 -1.85 -11.17
CA THR A 350 -26.38 -2.11 -11.37
C THR A 350 -27.25 -0.88 -11.18
N SER A 351 -26.82 0.08 -10.35
CA SER A 351 -27.51 1.35 -10.15
C SER A 351 -27.17 2.40 -11.23
N CYS A 352 -26.25 2.11 -12.15
CA CYS A 352 -25.86 3.03 -13.21
C CYS A 352 -26.92 3.04 -14.33
N THR A 353 -27.48 4.21 -14.63
CA THR A 353 -28.54 4.37 -15.64
C THR A 353 -28.02 4.83 -17.00
N ASN A 354 -26.79 5.36 -17.05
CA ASN A 354 -26.18 5.89 -18.27
C ASN A 354 -25.29 4.81 -18.93
N ALA A 355 -25.55 4.51 -20.21
CA ALA A 355 -24.84 3.45 -20.95
C ALA A 355 -23.33 3.73 -21.13
N VAL A 356 -22.95 4.99 -21.37
CA VAL A 356 -21.54 5.39 -21.51
C VAL A 356 -20.83 5.26 -20.16
N ALA A 357 -21.43 5.77 -19.09
CA ALA A 357 -20.89 5.62 -17.75
C ALA A 357 -20.79 4.15 -17.33
N GLN A 358 -21.75 3.31 -17.72
CA GLN A 358 -21.70 1.87 -17.48
C GLN A 358 -20.55 1.19 -18.24
N ALA A 359 -20.31 1.55 -19.50
CA ALA A 359 -19.16 1.05 -20.26
C ALA A 359 -17.82 1.46 -19.61
N ASN A 360 -17.70 2.72 -19.20
CA ASN A 360 -16.51 3.24 -18.51
C ASN A 360 -16.31 2.59 -17.13
N ALA A 361 -17.38 2.28 -16.41
CA ALA A 361 -17.34 1.56 -15.14
C ALA A 361 -16.84 0.12 -15.32
N LYS A 362 -17.27 -0.59 -16.38
CA LYS A 362 -16.75 -1.92 -16.72
C LYS A 362 -15.27 -1.88 -17.10
N LEU A 363 -14.87 -0.90 -17.92
CA LEU A 363 -13.47 -0.69 -18.25
C LEU A 363 -12.64 -0.41 -17.00
N SER A 364 -13.14 0.40 -16.08
CA SER A 364 -12.49 0.71 -14.81
C SER A 364 -12.33 -0.51 -13.91
N LEU A 365 -13.32 -1.41 -13.91
CA LEU A 365 -13.27 -2.68 -13.17
C LEU A 365 -12.17 -3.61 -13.69
N PHE A 366 -12.05 -3.72 -15.02
CA PHE A 366 -11.09 -4.62 -15.67
C PHE A 366 -9.78 -3.97 -16.07
N TYR A 367 -9.53 -2.71 -15.68
CA TYR A 367 -8.37 -1.97 -16.16
C TYR A 367 -7.03 -2.61 -15.75
N ASP A 368 -6.97 -3.15 -14.54
CA ASP A 368 -5.79 -3.85 -14.03
C ASP A 368 -5.64 -5.28 -14.58
N TRP A 369 -6.68 -5.81 -15.24
CA TRP A 369 -6.62 -7.12 -15.90
C TRP A 369 -5.88 -7.06 -17.25
N LEU A 370 -5.98 -5.92 -17.96
CA LEU A 370 -5.54 -5.81 -19.35
C LEU A 370 -4.05 -6.13 -19.53
N PHE A 371 -3.19 -5.75 -18.58
CA PHE A 371 -1.74 -5.99 -18.65
C PHE A 371 -1.21 -6.56 -17.34
N PHE A 372 -2.01 -7.40 -16.69
CA PHE A 372 -1.68 -7.99 -15.40
C PHE A 372 -0.38 -8.80 -15.49
N ASP A 373 0.58 -8.42 -14.65
CA ASP A 373 1.85 -9.11 -14.47
C ASP A 373 1.86 -9.79 -13.08
N PRO A 374 1.77 -11.13 -13.01
CA PRO A 374 1.78 -11.88 -11.76
C PRO A 374 2.91 -11.54 -10.79
N LEU A 375 4.05 -11.06 -11.30
CA LEU A 375 5.23 -10.74 -10.50
C LEU A 375 5.18 -9.33 -9.91
N LYS A 376 4.31 -8.44 -10.42
CA LYS A 376 4.27 -7.01 -10.05
C LYS A 376 2.92 -6.55 -9.53
N ASP A 377 1.84 -7.07 -10.12
CA ASP A 377 0.48 -6.66 -9.84
C ASP A 377 -0.13 -7.54 -8.74
N ASN A 378 -0.99 -6.93 -7.92
CA ASN A 378 -1.55 -7.58 -6.74
C ASN A 378 -2.93 -8.19 -7.06
N ILE A 379 -3.18 -9.43 -6.60
CA ILE A 379 -4.46 -10.14 -6.74
C ILE A 379 -5.67 -9.30 -6.27
N MET A 380 -5.49 -8.45 -5.26
CA MET A 380 -6.52 -7.56 -4.72
C MET A 380 -7.02 -6.52 -5.74
N ASN A 381 -6.29 -6.30 -6.83
CA ASN A 381 -6.71 -5.41 -7.93
C ASN A 381 -7.61 -6.11 -8.96
N ILE A 382 -7.60 -7.44 -9.03
CA ILE A 382 -8.36 -8.20 -10.02
C ILE A 382 -9.49 -9.03 -9.40
N GLU A 383 -9.36 -9.44 -8.12
CA GLU A 383 -10.39 -10.23 -7.41
C GLU A 383 -11.80 -9.63 -7.47
N PRO A 384 -12.03 -8.29 -7.38
CA PRO A 384 -13.39 -7.80 -7.27
C PRO A 384 -14.15 -8.02 -8.58
N GLY A 385 -13.45 -8.01 -9.72
CA GLY A 385 -14.04 -8.26 -11.04
C GLY A 385 -14.61 -9.67 -11.15
N ILE A 386 -13.84 -10.68 -10.74
CA ILE A 386 -14.30 -12.07 -10.79
C ILE A 386 -15.37 -12.36 -9.75
N LEU A 387 -15.24 -11.83 -8.54
CA LEU A 387 -16.21 -12.07 -7.46
C LEU A 387 -17.57 -11.43 -7.75
N VAL A 388 -17.61 -10.25 -8.38
CA VAL A 388 -18.88 -9.67 -8.87
C VAL A 388 -19.57 -10.64 -9.82
N MET A 389 -18.84 -11.19 -10.80
CA MET A 389 -19.39 -12.12 -11.78
C MET A 389 -19.84 -13.43 -11.14
N TYR A 390 -19.01 -13.99 -10.26
CA TYR A 390 -19.25 -15.28 -9.61
C TYR A 390 -20.46 -15.24 -8.67
N HIS A 391 -20.59 -14.22 -7.82
CA HIS A 391 -21.71 -14.11 -6.90
C HIS A 391 -23.00 -13.63 -7.57
N SER A 392 -22.91 -12.91 -8.70
CA SER A 392 -24.10 -12.41 -9.40
C SER A 392 -24.75 -13.44 -10.31
N ILE A 393 -24.04 -14.48 -10.79
CA ILE A 393 -24.55 -15.37 -11.85
C ILE A 393 -25.84 -16.11 -11.46
N LYS A 394 -26.04 -16.37 -10.16
CA LYS A 394 -27.22 -17.08 -9.64
C LYS A 394 -28.44 -16.16 -9.51
N ASN A 395 -28.26 -15.00 -8.88
CA ASN A 395 -29.37 -14.12 -8.46
C ASN A 395 -29.59 -12.93 -9.41
N HIS A 396 -28.53 -12.46 -10.08
CA HIS A 396 -28.53 -11.32 -10.99
C HIS A 396 -27.73 -11.64 -12.27
N PRO A 397 -28.13 -12.67 -13.05
CA PRO A 397 -27.32 -13.24 -14.13
C PRO A 397 -26.90 -12.21 -15.19
N LEU A 398 -27.74 -11.20 -15.46
CA LEU A 398 -27.44 -10.15 -16.43
C LEU A 398 -26.13 -9.41 -16.09
N VAL A 399 -25.82 -9.21 -14.81
CA VAL A 399 -24.56 -8.56 -14.39
C VAL A 399 -23.37 -9.38 -14.89
N SER A 400 -23.34 -10.68 -14.56
CA SER A 400 -22.28 -11.59 -14.98
C SER A 400 -22.19 -11.70 -16.50
N CYS A 401 -23.33 -11.85 -17.20
CA CYS A 401 -23.36 -11.95 -18.67
C CYS A 401 -22.71 -10.72 -19.32
N THR A 402 -23.06 -9.52 -18.86
CA THR A 402 -22.57 -8.28 -19.47
C THR A 402 -21.12 -7.95 -19.14
N LEU A 403 -20.55 -8.53 -18.08
CA LEU A 403 -19.14 -8.43 -17.72
C LEU A 403 -18.29 -9.47 -18.48
N LEU A 404 -18.81 -10.69 -18.63
CA LEU A 404 -18.18 -11.74 -19.45
C LEU A 404 -18.12 -11.33 -20.92
N ASP A 405 -19.22 -10.82 -21.49
CA ASP A 405 -19.25 -10.27 -22.85
C ASP A 405 -18.24 -9.13 -23.02
N PHE A 406 -18.15 -8.24 -22.02
CA PHE A 406 -17.17 -7.15 -22.03
C PHE A 406 -15.74 -7.68 -22.04
N LEU A 407 -15.39 -8.67 -21.21
CA LEU A 407 -14.06 -9.28 -21.18
C LEU A 407 -13.68 -9.93 -22.51
N CYS A 408 -14.61 -10.64 -23.15
CA CYS A 408 -14.36 -11.23 -24.48
C CYS A 408 -14.06 -10.17 -25.54
N ARG A 409 -14.83 -9.08 -25.54
CA ARG A 409 -14.69 -8.01 -26.54
C ARG A 409 -13.46 -7.15 -26.30
N ILE A 410 -13.16 -6.83 -25.04
CA ILE A 410 -12.08 -5.89 -24.71
C ILE A 410 -10.70 -6.45 -25.10
N MET A 411 -10.52 -7.78 -25.08
CA MET A 411 -9.31 -8.44 -25.58
C MET A 411 -8.96 -8.03 -27.01
N LYS A 412 -9.97 -8.04 -27.91
CA LYS A 412 -9.78 -7.76 -29.34
C LYS A 412 -9.78 -6.24 -29.64
N HIS A 413 -10.45 -5.45 -28.82
CA HIS A 413 -10.75 -4.05 -29.16
C HIS A 413 -9.97 -2.98 -28.38
N PHE A 414 -9.38 -3.32 -27.22
CA PHE A 414 -8.69 -2.30 -26.40
C PHE A 414 -7.47 -1.70 -27.12
N HIS A 415 -6.58 -2.56 -27.60
CA HIS A 415 -5.41 -2.15 -28.37
C HIS A 415 -5.09 -3.22 -29.43
N PRO A 416 -5.67 -3.12 -30.65
CA PRO A 416 -5.57 -4.17 -31.65
C PRO A 416 -4.12 -4.58 -32.01
N LYS A 417 -3.17 -3.63 -32.00
CA LYS A 417 -1.74 -3.92 -32.26
C LYS A 417 -1.05 -4.71 -31.15
N GLY A 418 -1.62 -4.74 -29.95
CA GLY A 418 -1.11 -5.47 -28.79
C GLY A 418 -2.15 -6.42 -28.21
N GLU A 419 -3.07 -6.93 -29.04
CA GLU A 419 -4.12 -7.88 -28.66
C GLU A 419 -3.54 -9.06 -27.86
N ASP A 420 -2.42 -9.62 -28.31
CA ASP A 420 -1.77 -10.76 -27.64
C ASP A 420 -1.35 -10.43 -26.21
N ARG A 421 -0.88 -9.19 -25.96
CA ARG A 421 -0.51 -8.75 -24.61
C ARG A 421 -1.73 -8.54 -23.73
N VAL A 422 -2.83 -8.03 -24.30
CA VAL A 422 -4.10 -7.86 -23.57
C VAL A 422 -4.69 -9.21 -23.18
N ARG A 423 -4.70 -10.15 -24.13
CA ARG A 423 -5.09 -11.54 -23.91
C ARG A 423 -4.23 -12.18 -22.82
N ALA A 424 -2.91 -12.04 -22.91
CA ALA A 424 -2.00 -12.57 -21.90
C ALA A 424 -2.26 -11.99 -20.50
N GLY A 425 -2.50 -10.68 -20.37
CA GLY A 425 -2.85 -10.07 -19.09
C GLY A 425 -4.14 -10.65 -18.49
N ILE A 426 -5.19 -10.80 -19.30
CA ILE A 426 -6.46 -11.38 -18.84
C ILE A 426 -6.29 -12.86 -18.46
N TYR A 427 -5.52 -13.63 -19.23
CA TYR A 427 -5.23 -15.02 -18.92
C TYR A 427 -4.42 -15.17 -17.63
N ASN A 428 -3.36 -14.37 -17.46
CA ASN A 428 -2.58 -14.30 -16.23
C ASN A 428 -3.46 -13.94 -15.03
N SER A 429 -4.41 -13.02 -15.21
CA SER A 429 -5.38 -12.65 -14.18
C SER A 429 -6.23 -13.86 -13.78
N LEU A 430 -6.80 -14.58 -14.74
CA LEU A 430 -7.63 -15.77 -14.50
C LEU A 430 -6.85 -16.91 -13.85
N ARG A 431 -5.60 -17.15 -14.27
CA ARG A 431 -4.71 -18.14 -13.65
C ARG A 431 -4.42 -17.77 -12.21
N MET A 432 -3.94 -16.56 -11.95
CA MET A 432 -3.68 -16.07 -10.59
C MET A 432 -4.92 -16.16 -9.68
N ILE A 433 -6.11 -15.89 -10.22
CA ILE A 433 -7.40 -16.04 -9.50
C ILE A 433 -7.66 -17.49 -9.07
N LEU A 434 -7.35 -18.46 -9.94
CA LEU A 434 -7.49 -19.89 -9.67
C LEU A 434 -6.40 -20.38 -8.72
N ASP A 435 -5.15 -19.98 -8.96
CA ASP A 435 -3.97 -20.36 -8.16
C ASP A 435 -4.12 -19.88 -6.71
N LYS A 436 -4.61 -18.64 -6.52
CA LYS A 436 -4.89 -18.07 -5.19
C LYS A 436 -6.26 -18.47 -4.63
N GLN A 437 -7.00 -19.35 -5.30
CA GLN A 437 -8.30 -19.86 -4.85
C GLN A 437 -9.31 -18.76 -4.49
N VAL A 438 -9.28 -17.63 -5.21
CA VAL A 438 -10.30 -16.57 -5.06
C VAL A 438 -11.68 -17.13 -5.42
N ILE A 439 -11.73 -18.00 -6.42
CA ILE A 439 -12.84 -18.89 -6.71
C ILE A 439 -12.30 -20.30 -7.00
N PRO A 440 -13.04 -21.37 -6.68
CA PRO A 440 -12.51 -22.74 -6.79
C PRO A 440 -12.34 -23.21 -8.24
N ASN A 441 -13.20 -22.75 -9.14
CA ASN A 441 -13.11 -23.00 -10.59
C ASN A 441 -14.04 -22.07 -11.37
N LEU A 442 -13.82 -21.97 -12.67
CA LEU A 442 -14.58 -21.11 -13.58
C LEU A 442 -15.88 -21.75 -14.09
N PHE A 443 -16.12 -23.04 -13.86
CA PHE A 443 -17.23 -23.77 -14.48
C PHE A 443 -18.62 -23.21 -14.12
N PRO A 444 -18.96 -22.89 -12.85
CA PRO A 444 -20.21 -22.23 -12.48
C PRO A 444 -20.44 -20.89 -13.18
N LEU A 445 -19.37 -20.25 -13.64
CA LEU A 445 -19.44 -18.97 -14.34
C LEU A 445 -19.53 -19.16 -15.86
N LEU A 446 -18.65 -19.97 -16.45
CA LEU A 446 -18.51 -20.11 -17.91
C LEU A 446 -19.53 -21.07 -18.55
N GLU A 447 -20.03 -22.07 -17.82
CA GLU A 447 -21.00 -23.06 -18.33
C GLU A 447 -22.40 -22.91 -17.72
N SER A 448 -22.65 -21.85 -16.95
CA SER A 448 -23.95 -21.59 -16.31
C SER A 448 -25.12 -21.70 -17.29
N SER A 449 -26.20 -22.34 -16.88
CA SER A 449 -27.46 -22.42 -17.65
C SER A 449 -28.13 -21.06 -17.85
N LYS A 450 -27.68 -20.01 -17.13
CA LYS A 450 -28.19 -18.65 -17.25
C LYS A 450 -27.57 -17.84 -18.38
N LEU A 451 -26.48 -18.32 -18.98
CA LEU A 451 -25.86 -17.68 -20.14
C LEU A 451 -26.61 -18.04 -21.43
N ASP A 452 -26.77 -17.07 -22.31
CA ASP A 452 -27.31 -17.32 -23.65
C ASP A 452 -26.32 -18.13 -24.51
N ARG A 453 -26.83 -18.68 -25.61
CA ARG A 453 -26.05 -19.55 -26.51
C ARG A 453 -24.90 -18.81 -27.18
N GLU A 454 -25.08 -17.54 -27.53
CA GLU A 454 -24.08 -16.76 -28.26
C GLU A 454 -22.87 -16.45 -27.36
N LEU A 455 -23.14 -15.99 -26.14
CA LEU A 455 -22.12 -15.73 -25.14
C LEU A 455 -21.37 -17.00 -24.75
N LYS A 456 -22.05 -18.14 -24.59
CA LYS A 456 -21.37 -19.43 -24.35
C LYS A 456 -20.40 -19.79 -25.46
N LEU A 457 -20.78 -19.60 -26.72
CA LEU A 457 -19.89 -19.84 -27.86
C LEU A 457 -18.69 -18.88 -27.84
N MET A 458 -18.93 -17.61 -27.54
CA MET A 458 -17.87 -16.60 -27.44
C MET A 458 -16.88 -16.93 -26.31
N LEU A 459 -17.37 -17.37 -25.14
CA LEU A 459 -16.53 -17.79 -24.03
C LEU A 459 -15.71 -19.02 -24.40
N ARG A 460 -16.33 -20.05 -24.99
CA ARG A 460 -15.62 -21.24 -25.48
C ARG A 460 -14.61 -20.93 -26.57
N GLU A 461 -14.78 -19.86 -27.35
CA GLU A 461 -13.77 -19.42 -28.31
C GLU A 461 -12.59 -18.75 -27.59
N ASN A 462 -12.87 -17.82 -26.68
CA ASN A 462 -11.88 -16.92 -26.10
C ASN A 462 -11.18 -17.45 -24.84
N PHE A 463 -11.73 -18.49 -24.18
CA PHE A 463 -11.22 -19.01 -22.91
C PHE A 463 -11.08 -20.54 -22.92
N ARG A 464 -10.80 -21.15 -24.09
CA ARG A 464 -10.74 -22.61 -24.31
C ARG A 464 -10.00 -23.37 -23.22
N GLU A 465 -8.84 -22.89 -22.81
CA GLU A 465 -7.99 -23.54 -21.79
C GLU A 465 -8.65 -23.64 -20.41
N PHE A 466 -9.66 -22.81 -20.14
CA PHE A 466 -10.39 -22.76 -18.88
C PHE A 466 -11.69 -23.60 -18.89
N PHE A 467 -12.06 -24.24 -20.01
CA PHE A 467 -13.22 -25.14 -20.11
C PHE A 467 -12.87 -26.61 -19.82
N SER A 468 -11.59 -26.96 -19.87
CA SER A 468 -11.14 -28.32 -19.62
C SER A 468 -11.17 -28.60 -18.12
N SER A 469 -11.94 -29.61 -17.71
CA SER A 469 -11.60 -30.36 -16.48
C SER A 469 -10.24 -31.03 -16.74
N PRO A 470 -9.34 -31.19 -15.75
CA PRO A 470 -8.04 -31.80 -15.99
C PRO A 470 -8.23 -33.25 -16.44
N SER A 471 -8.05 -33.54 -17.73
CA SER A 471 -7.96 -34.90 -18.27
C SER A 471 -6.79 -34.98 -19.27
N THR A 472 -5.74 -35.67 -18.83
CA THR A 472 -4.91 -36.63 -19.58
C THR A 472 -4.58 -36.35 -21.06
N THR A 473 -3.28 -36.09 -21.28
CA THR A 473 -2.43 -36.39 -22.47
C THR A 473 -2.79 -35.82 -23.85
N PRO A 474 -1.87 -35.09 -24.52
CA PRO A 474 -1.98 -34.77 -25.94
C PRO A 474 -1.49 -35.94 -26.81
N THR A 475 -2.33 -36.36 -27.75
CA THR A 475 -1.97 -37.28 -28.84
C THR A 475 -1.05 -36.56 -29.84
N VAL A 476 0.15 -37.09 -30.04
CA VAL A 476 1.09 -36.63 -31.08
C VAL A 476 0.74 -37.27 -32.42
N ILE A 477 0.55 -36.41 -33.42
CA ILE A 477 0.55 -36.74 -34.84
C ILE A 477 1.94 -37.27 -35.22
N GLY A 478 2.01 -38.45 -35.81
CA GLY A 478 3.25 -39.03 -36.33
C GLY A 478 3.00 -40.00 -37.47
N THR A 479 3.08 -39.47 -38.69
CA THR A 479 3.25 -40.18 -39.97
C THR A 479 4.33 -41.28 -39.92
N SER A 480 4.06 -42.46 -40.50
CA SER A 480 4.85 -43.00 -41.64
C SER A 480 4.36 -44.37 -42.13
N GLN A 481 4.48 -44.52 -43.45
CA GLN A 481 4.16 -45.66 -44.33
C GLN A 481 5.01 -46.90 -43.97
N THR A 482 4.57 -48.15 -44.14
CA THR A 482 4.56 -48.88 -45.43
C THR A 482 4.04 -50.33 -45.33
N LEU A 483 3.24 -50.71 -46.35
CA LEU A 483 3.24 -51.96 -47.16
C LEU A 483 2.59 -53.29 -46.71
N LYS A 484 1.55 -53.65 -47.50
CA LYS A 484 1.10 -54.97 -48.04
C LYS A 484 0.51 -55.98 -47.03
N GLY A 485 -0.64 -56.62 -47.21
CA GLY A 485 -1.56 -56.93 -48.32
C GLY A 485 -2.64 -57.91 -47.78
N PRO A 486 -3.56 -58.46 -48.59
CA PRO A 486 -5.03 -58.24 -48.48
C PRO A 486 -5.87 -59.47 -48.06
N LEU A 487 -7.22 -59.30 -48.07
CA LEU A 487 -8.34 -60.30 -48.17
C LEU A 487 -8.99 -60.68 -46.82
N LEU A 488 -10.31 -60.74 -46.56
CA LEU A 488 -11.62 -60.82 -47.27
C LEU A 488 -12.71 -60.27 -46.31
N GLU A 489 -13.68 -59.46 -46.73
CA GLU A 489 -15.05 -59.81 -47.22
C GLU A 489 -16.04 -60.39 -46.19
N ASP A 490 -17.28 -59.89 -46.30
CA ASP A 490 -18.58 -60.33 -45.76
C ASP A 490 -18.88 -60.08 -44.27
N ASP A 491 -20.04 -59.58 -43.81
CA ASP A 491 -21.37 -59.30 -44.38
C ASP A 491 -22.06 -58.29 -43.41
N GLN A 492 -22.75 -57.22 -43.86
CA GLN A 492 -24.22 -57.13 -43.99
C GLN A 492 -25.00 -57.83 -42.85
N GLN A 493 -26.00 -57.28 -42.17
CA GLN A 493 -26.90 -56.16 -42.41
C GLN A 493 -27.85 -56.05 -41.20
N SER A 494 -28.35 -54.84 -40.91
CA SER A 494 -29.76 -54.46 -40.58
C SER A 494 -30.63 -55.44 -39.75
N GLU A 495 -31.51 -55.04 -38.82
CA GLU A 495 -32.26 -53.81 -38.64
C GLU A 495 -33.12 -53.95 -37.36
N SER A 496 -33.56 -52.80 -36.86
CA SER A 496 -34.78 -52.48 -36.11
C SER A 496 -35.71 -53.57 -35.53
N ASP A 497 -36.14 -53.38 -34.27
CA ASP A 497 -37.49 -52.86 -34.01
C ASP A 497 -37.76 -52.57 -32.51
N ARG A 498 -38.45 -51.46 -32.26
CA ARG A 498 -39.17 -51.08 -31.01
C ARG A 498 -40.56 -51.78 -31.02
N PRO A 499 -41.56 -51.52 -30.12
CA PRO A 499 -41.66 -50.65 -28.93
C PRO A 499 -42.41 -51.26 -27.70
N GLU A 500 -42.44 -50.45 -26.62
CA GLU A 500 -43.52 -50.25 -25.62
C GLU A 500 -44.03 -51.42 -24.74
N ASP A 501 -43.93 -51.27 -23.40
CA ASP A 501 -45.14 -50.99 -22.60
C ASP A 501 -44.86 -50.45 -21.17
N ASN A 502 -45.86 -49.72 -20.67
CA ASN A 502 -45.94 -48.92 -19.44
C ASN A 502 -45.93 -49.70 -18.11
N PHE A 503 -45.48 -49.08 -17.01
CA PHE A 503 -46.25 -49.01 -15.74
C PHE A 503 -45.73 -47.90 -14.82
N SER A 504 -46.66 -47.21 -14.16
CA SER A 504 -46.53 -46.00 -13.34
C SER A 504 -46.49 -46.26 -11.82
N HIS A 505 -45.94 -45.26 -11.10
CA HIS A 505 -46.11 -44.89 -9.67
C HIS A 505 -45.34 -45.67 -8.57
N MET A 506 -44.44 -45.00 -7.83
CA MET A 506 -44.75 -44.27 -6.57
C MET A 506 -43.45 -43.66 -5.97
N GLU A 507 -43.60 -42.52 -5.30
CA GLU A 507 -42.61 -41.73 -4.58
C GLU A 507 -41.87 -42.48 -3.44
N ASN A 508 -40.57 -42.18 -3.24
CA ASN A 508 -40.02 -41.47 -2.06
C ASN A 508 -38.53 -41.77 -1.79
N VAL A 509 -37.77 -40.68 -1.63
CA VAL A 509 -36.84 -40.41 -0.50
C VAL A 509 -35.53 -41.24 -0.38
N VAL A 510 -34.44 -40.51 -0.66
CA VAL A 510 -33.15 -40.42 0.09
C VAL A 510 -32.03 -41.47 -0.13
N ASN A 511 -30.84 -40.89 -0.36
CA ASN A 511 -29.45 -41.35 -0.18
C ASN A 511 -29.06 -42.76 -0.62
N TYR A 512 -27.97 -42.87 -1.37
CA TYR A 512 -26.85 -43.73 -0.96
C TYR A 512 -25.50 -43.22 -1.47
N ASN A 513 -24.56 -43.12 -0.54
CA ASN A 513 -23.13 -43.14 -0.75
C ASN A 513 -22.70 -44.56 -1.19
N THR A 514 -21.81 -44.58 -2.17
CA THR A 514 -20.58 -45.38 -2.32
C THR A 514 -20.38 -46.69 -1.54
N LEU A 515 -19.98 -47.73 -2.29
CA LEU A 515 -18.89 -48.71 -2.04
C LEU A 515 -18.63 -49.41 -3.41
N ASN A 516 -17.53 -49.12 -4.10
CA ASN A 516 -16.23 -49.81 -4.08
C ASN A 516 -16.32 -51.34 -4.17
N ASP A 517 -15.84 -51.87 -5.31
CA ASP A 517 -15.25 -53.20 -5.43
C ASP A 517 -13.93 -53.06 -6.20
N GLU A 518 -12.88 -53.60 -5.60
CA GLU A 518 -11.47 -53.65 -6.03
C GLU A 518 -11.24 -54.75 -7.07
N LEU A 519 -10.24 -54.59 -7.96
CA LEU A 519 -9.48 -55.73 -8.54
C LEU A 519 -8.02 -55.34 -8.90
N THR A 520 -7.12 -55.66 -7.96
CA THR A 520 -5.75 -56.26 -8.04
C THR A 520 -4.91 -56.30 -9.35
N PHE A 521 -3.72 -55.68 -9.24
CA PHE A 521 -2.31 -56.06 -9.55
C PHE A 521 -1.89 -57.15 -10.57
N SER A 522 -0.84 -56.81 -11.33
CA SER A 522 0.35 -57.68 -11.56
C SER A 522 1.58 -56.81 -11.90
N ASP A 523 2.68 -57.08 -11.19
CA ASP A 523 4.06 -56.62 -11.40
C ASP A 523 4.69 -57.13 -12.71
N ASP A 524 5.71 -56.43 -13.21
CA ASP A 524 7.07 -56.98 -13.32
C ASP A 524 8.11 -55.89 -13.68
N GLU A 525 9.28 -56.04 -13.05
CA GLU A 525 10.45 -55.17 -12.99
C GLU A 525 11.30 -55.15 -14.29
N ASP A 526 12.11 -54.11 -14.52
CA ASP A 526 13.58 -54.24 -14.55
C ASP A 526 14.35 -52.93 -14.88
N GLU A 527 15.63 -52.96 -14.51
CA GLU A 527 16.49 -51.88 -14.01
C GLU A 527 17.30 -50.99 -15.00
N LYS A 528 17.60 -49.76 -14.50
CA LYS A 528 18.85 -48.97 -14.52
C LYS A 528 19.52 -48.53 -15.84
N LYS A 529 19.78 -47.21 -15.95
CA LYS A 529 21.14 -46.61 -15.89
C LYS A 529 21.16 -45.07 -15.84
N ILE A 530 22.00 -44.58 -14.93
CA ILE A 530 22.30 -43.18 -14.58
C ILE A 530 23.37 -42.59 -15.53
N ASN A 531 23.25 -41.32 -15.93
CA ASN A 531 24.37 -40.35 -15.85
C ASN A 531 23.95 -38.87 -16.08
N ASN A 532 24.15 -38.11 -15.00
CA ASN A 532 24.27 -36.68 -14.75
C ASN A 532 24.60 -35.70 -15.89
N SER A 533 23.90 -34.55 -15.86
CA SER A 533 24.49 -33.21 -15.97
C SER A 533 23.68 -32.21 -15.14
N LYS A 534 24.39 -31.39 -14.36
CA LYS A 534 23.91 -30.45 -13.33
C LYS A 534 23.43 -29.09 -13.89
N ASP A 535 22.69 -28.41 -13.00
CA ASP A 535 22.49 -26.95 -12.83
C ASP A 535 21.36 -26.26 -13.63
N GLU A 536 20.21 -26.03 -12.96
CA GLU A 536 19.68 -24.71 -12.54
C GLU A 536 18.32 -24.90 -11.84
N VAL A 537 18.22 -24.52 -10.56
CA VAL A 537 17.02 -24.73 -9.72
C VAL A 537 16.10 -23.50 -9.86
N SER A 538 14.98 -23.70 -10.53
CA SER A 538 13.83 -22.81 -10.63
C SER A 538 12.68 -23.50 -9.89
N ASP A 539 12.48 -23.17 -8.62
CA ASP A 539 11.35 -23.68 -7.83
C ASP A 539 10.13 -22.76 -8.04
N ASP A 540 9.13 -23.24 -8.78
CA ASP A 540 7.70 -22.88 -8.67
C ASP A 540 6.88 -23.72 -9.68
N ASP A 541 6.69 -25.01 -9.37
CA ASP A 541 5.76 -25.92 -10.07
C ASP A 541 4.67 -26.39 -9.09
N ASP A 542 3.41 -25.96 -9.28
CA ASP A 542 2.25 -26.51 -8.56
C ASP A 542 1.48 -27.51 -9.46
N LEU A 543 1.53 -28.79 -9.07
CA LEU A 543 0.75 -29.89 -9.66
C LEU A 543 -0.74 -29.84 -9.26
N PRO A 544 -1.67 -30.34 -10.10
CA PRO A 544 -3.10 -30.37 -9.76
C PRO A 544 -3.43 -31.32 -8.61
N LEU A 545 -4.21 -30.84 -7.62
CA LEU A 545 -4.56 -31.52 -6.36
C LEU A 545 -5.12 -32.95 -6.52
N SER A 546 -5.79 -33.28 -7.63
CA SER A 546 -6.29 -34.65 -7.88
C SER A 546 -5.18 -35.65 -8.20
N LYS A 547 -4.10 -35.22 -8.87
CA LYS A 547 -2.89 -36.03 -9.08
C LYS A 547 -2.05 -36.10 -7.83
N VAL A 548 -2.01 -35.03 -7.03
CA VAL A 548 -1.36 -35.01 -5.72
C VAL A 548 -2.06 -35.98 -4.76
N LEU A 549 -3.40 -35.98 -4.70
CA LEU A 549 -4.19 -36.93 -3.90
C LEU A 549 -4.10 -38.39 -4.38
N GLU A 550 -3.82 -38.64 -5.66
CA GLU A 550 -3.55 -39.98 -6.20
C GLU A 550 -2.11 -40.46 -5.89
N LEU A 551 -1.15 -39.54 -5.80
CA LEU A 551 0.25 -39.80 -5.39
C LEU A 551 0.42 -39.87 -3.86
N GLU A 552 -0.38 -39.15 -3.08
CA GLU A 552 -0.34 -39.11 -1.60
C GLU A 552 -1.00 -40.33 -0.94
N LYS A 553 -1.99 -40.96 -1.57
CA LYS A 553 -2.70 -42.15 -1.02
C LYS A 553 -1.76 -43.28 -0.55
N PRO A 554 -0.76 -43.73 -1.33
CA PRO A 554 0.18 -44.75 -0.87
C PRO A 554 1.14 -44.24 0.23
N ILE A 555 1.44 -42.94 0.25
CA ILE A 555 2.31 -42.31 1.28
C ILE A 555 1.56 -42.26 2.62
N ILE A 556 0.31 -41.80 2.63
CA ILE A 556 -0.53 -41.69 3.84
C ILE A 556 -0.75 -43.07 4.49
N GLN A 557 -0.97 -44.12 3.69
CA GLN A 557 -1.18 -45.49 4.19
C GLN A 557 0.06 -46.12 4.84
N SER A 558 1.24 -45.51 4.67
CA SER A 558 2.51 -46.01 5.20
C SER A 558 3.07 -45.18 6.37
N ILE A 559 2.37 -44.10 6.78
CA ILE A 559 2.70 -43.30 7.96
C ILE A 559 2.03 -43.95 9.19
N PRO A 560 2.70 -44.01 10.37
CA PRO A 560 2.12 -44.55 11.59
C PRO A 560 0.80 -43.87 11.99
N GLU A 561 -0.20 -44.68 12.37
CA GLU A 561 -1.56 -44.22 12.70
C GLU A 561 -1.58 -43.25 13.89
N GLU A 562 -0.68 -43.43 14.86
CA GLU A 562 -0.52 -42.55 16.01
C GLU A 562 -0.13 -41.12 15.60
N LEU A 563 0.83 -40.99 14.67
CA LEU A 563 1.28 -39.69 14.18
C LEU A 563 0.18 -38.98 13.38
N LEU A 564 -0.55 -39.71 12.53
CA LEU A 564 -1.70 -39.17 11.79
C LEU A 564 -2.81 -38.72 12.74
N SER A 565 -3.10 -39.50 13.78
CA SER A 565 -4.08 -39.14 14.81
C SER A 565 -3.68 -37.85 15.55
N CYS A 566 -2.41 -37.71 15.95
CA CYS A 566 -1.90 -36.48 16.57
C CYS A 566 -2.00 -35.27 15.63
N MET A 567 -1.71 -35.45 14.33
CA MET A 567 -1.85 -34.40 13.32
C MET A 567 -3.32 -33.97 13.15
N ASP A 568 -4.26 -34.91 13.14
CA ASP A 568 -5.69 -34.63 13.03
C ASP A 568 -6.23 -33.91 14.27
N VAL A 569 -5.80 -34.30 15.46
CA VAL A 569 -6.15 -33.60 16.71
C VAL A 569 -5.65 -32.16 16.66
N PHE A 570 -4.38 -31.94 16.31
CA PHE A 570 -3.81 -30.60 16.18
C PHE A 570 -4.48 -29.77 15.06
N SER A 571 -4.81 -30.39 13.92
CA SER A 571 -5.53 -29.73 12.82
C SER A 571 -6.87 -29.15 13.26
N ASN A 572 -7.58 -29.87 14.14
CA ASN A 572 -8.88 -29.48 14.69
C ASN A 572 -8.76 -28.45 15.82
N SER A 573 -7.86 -28.66 16.78
CA SER A 573 -7.76 -27.81 17.98
C SER A 573 -6.91 -26.56 17.78
N ARG A 574 -5.84 -26.67 16.98
CA ARG A 574 -4.82 -25.65 16.73
C ARG A 574 -4.22 -25.07 18.02
N SER A 575 -4.22 -25.87 19.09
CA SER A 575 -3.72 -25.47 20.40
C SER A 575 -2.21 -25.72 20.50
N ALA A 576 -1.54 -24.98 21.39
CA ALA A 576 -0.10 -25.20 21.63
C ALA A 576 0.18 -26.54 22.35
N GLU A 577 -0.76 -27.03 23.17
CA GLU A 577 -0.64 -28.29 23.92
C GLU A 577 -0.71 -29.51 23.00
N ASP A 578 -1.66 -29.50 22.07
CA ASP A 578 -1.81 -30.58 21.08
C ASP A 578 -0.64 -30.58 20.09
N PHE A 579 -0.11 -29.40 19.78
CA PHE A 579 1.10 -29.29 18.98
C PHE A 579 2.34 -29.80 19.70
N GLU A 580 2.52 -29.50 21.00
CA GLU A 580 3.61 -30.07 21.80
C GLU A 580 3.52 -31.61 21.81
N SER A 581 2.32 -32.17 21.95
CA SER A 581 2.09 -33.62 21.88
C SER A 581 2.47 -34.20 20.52
N LEU A 582 2.14 -33.52 19.42
CA LEU A 582 2.54 -33.91 18.06
C LEU A 582 4.06 -33.86 17.86
N LEU A 583 4.74 -32.85 18.41
CA LEU A 583 6.21 -32.75 18.34
C LEU A 583 6.89 -33.90 19.10
N ASP A 584 6.37 -34.27 20.26
CA ASP A 584 6.87 -35.41 21.04
C ASP A 584 6.70 -36.72 20.26
N GLU A 585 5.54 -36.93 19.64
CA GLU A 585 5.28 -38.12 18.80
C GLU A 585 6.23 -38.16 17.58
N LEU A 586 6.45 -37.03 16.92
CA LEU A 586 7.39 -36.92 15.78
C LEU A 586 8.83 -37.29 16.15
N THR A 587 9.23 -37.13 17.42
CA THR A 587 10.55 -37.57 17.89
C THR A 587 10.63 -39.02 18.34
N GLN A 588 9.49 -39.65 18.64
CA GLN A 588 9.39 -41.04 19.09
C GLN A 588 9.12 -42.01 17.95
N THR A 589 8.54 -41.51 16.85
CA THR A 589 8.28 -42.28 15.64
C THR A 589 9.58 -42.79 15.02
N ASP A 590 9.58 -44.03 14.51
CA ASP A 590 10.68 -44.59 13.73
C ASP A 590 11.01 -43.70 12.51
N PRO A 591 12.27 -43.68 12.04
CA PRO A 591 12.69 -42.79 10.96
C PRO A 591 11.83 -43.01 9.70
N LEU A 592 11.08 -41.98 9.34
CA LEU A 592 10.26 -41.93 8.13
C LEU A 592 11.17 -41.92 6.89
N ASN A 593 10.65 -42.42 5.77
CA ASN A 593 11.33 -42.24 4.49
C ASN A 593 11.23 -40.76 4.03
N ILE A 594 12.04 -40.38 3.03
CA ILE A 594 12.15 -38.98 2.57
C ILE A 594 10.79 -38.41 2.12
N ASP A 595 9.97 -39.21 1.43
CA ASP A 595 8.68 -38.77 0.90
C ASP A 595 7.63 -38.59 2.02
N GLN A 596 7.60 -39.51 2.99
CA GLN A 596 6.76 -39.44 4.19
C GLN A 596 7.14 -38.24 5.06
N GLU A 597 8.44 -38.04 5.30
CA GLU A 597 8.94 -36.93 6.11
C GLU A 597 8.58 -35.58 5.47
N THR A 598 8.73 -35.47 4.15
CA THR A 598 8.36 -34.26 3.38
C THR A 598 6.86 -33.99 3.52
N TYR A 599 6.01 -35.00 3.31
CA TYR A 599 4.56 -34.88 3.45
C TYR A 599 4.13 -34.43 4.86
N VAL A 600 4.64 -35.09 5.89
CA VAL A 600 4.32 -34.77 7.30
C VAL A 600 4.72 -33.32 7.61
N ASN A 601 5.95 -32.94 7.24
CA ASN A 601 6.46 -31.60 7.53
C ASN A 601 5.66 -30.50 6.80
N GLU A 602 5.31 -30.70 5.54
CA GLU A 602 4.48 -29.75 4.77
C GLU A 602 3.09 -29.58 5.38
N ARG A 603 2.44 -30.69 5.75
CA ARG A 603 1.10 -30.65 6.37
C ARG A 603 1.12 -29.96 7.72
N ILE A 604 2.11 -30.25 8.57
CA ILE A 604 2.27 -29.56 9.85
C ILE A 604 2.52 -28.06 9.64
N ALA A 605 3.39 -27.69 8.70
CA ALA A 605 3.66 -26.29 8.38
C ALA A 605 2.40 -25.55 7.91
N GLN A 606 1.56 -26.19 7.09
CA GLN A 606 0.29 -25.63 6.63
C GLN A 606 -0.71 -25.42 7.79
N ILE A 607 -0.84 -26.38 8.70
CA ILE A 607 -1.69 -26.24 9.89
C ILE A 607 -1.17 -25.10 10.78
N LEU A 608 0.15 -25.01 10.98
CA LEU A 608 0.77 -23.91 11.72
C LEU A 608 0.48 -22.55 11.09
N HIS A 609 0.62 -22.42 9.76
CA HIS A 609 0.31 -21.19 9.05
C HIS A 609 -1.15 -20.76 9.26
N GLN A 610 -2.09 -21.72 9.27
CA GLN A 610 -3.51 -21.45 9.55
C GLN A 610 -3.80 -21.11 11.03
N SER A 611 -2.91 -21.45 11.95
CA SER A 611 -3.04 -21.14 13.38
C SER A 611 -2.54 -19.75 13.77
N LEU A 612 -1.82 -19.06 12.87
CA LEU A 612 -1.28 -17.72 13.14
C LEU A 612 -2.40 -16.68 13.20
N SER A 613 -2.44 -15.91 14.29
CA SER A 613 -3.38 -14.78 14.43
C SER A 613 -2.98 -13.62 13.53
N SER A 614 -3.96 -12.99 12.88
CA SER A 614 -3.87 -11.73 12.14
C SER A 614 -3.65 -10.48 13.01
N ARG A 615 -3.69 -10.63 14.34
CA ARG A 615 -3.45 -9.54 15.30
C ARG A 615 -1.95 -9.27 15.45
N SER A 616 -1.61 -8.03 15.79
CA SER A 616 -0.25 -7.67 16.22
C SER A 616 0.17 -8.55 17.39
N ILE A 617 1.36 -9.13 17.27
CA ILE A 617 1.95 -10.02 18.28
C ILE A 617 2.45 -9.18 19.47
N PHE A 618 2.63 -7.87 19.30
CA PHE A 618 3.04 -6.99 20.37
C PHE A 618 1.89 -6.77 21.37
N PRO A 619 2.08 -7.10 22.67
CA PRO A 619 1.00 -7.00 23.65
C PRO A 619 0.65 -5.54 23.96
N GLU A 620 -0.63 -5.26 24.19
CA GLU A 620 -1.13 -3.92 24.56
C GLU A 620 -0.51 -3.40 25.87
N SER A 621 -0.11 -4.31 26.76
CA SER A 621 0.60 -4.00 27.99
C SER A 621 1.83 -4.90 28.16
N LYS A 622 2.87 -4.38 28.82
CA LYS A 622 4.09 -5.13 29.15
C LYS A 622 3.95 -5.92 30.47
N SER A 623 2.73 -6.30 30.85
CA SER A 623 2.48 -7.14 32.02
C SER A 623 3.01 -8.57 31.78
N GLU A 624 3.26 -9.34 32.84
CA GLU A 624 3.75 -10.71 32.70
C GLU A 624 2.72 -11.62 32.01
N GLU A 625 1.44 -11.41 32.29
CA GLU A 625 0.33 -12.14 31.67
C GLU A 625 0.27 -11.89 30.17
N CYS A 626 0.25 -10.63 29.73
CA CYS A 626 0.16 -10.30 28.30
C CYS A 626 1.41 -10.70 27.52
N LEU A 627 2.60 -10.65 28.15
CA LEU A 627 3.83 -11.16 27.53
C LEU A 627 3.83 -12.69 27.41
N SER A 628 3.21 -13.40 28.36
CA SER A 628 3.09 -14.86 28.29
C SER A 628 2.08 -15.28 27.22
N GLU A 629 0.98 -14.54 27.10
CA GLU A 629 -0.03 -14.72 26.06
C GLU A 629 0.55 -14.44 24.65
N SER A 630 1.43 -13.44 24.50
CA SER A 630 2.01 -13.12 23.18
C SER A 630 2.91 -14.22 22.60
N ILE A 631 3.34 -15.19 23.42
CA ILE A 631 4.15 -16.35 23.00
C ILE A 631 3.43 -17.69 23.22
N SER A 632 2.11 -17.69 23.44
CA SER A 632 1.35 -18.92 23.71
C SER A 632 0.86 -19.65 22.44
N GLY A 633 1.17 -19.12 21.25
CA GLY A 633 0.77 -19.72 19.98
C GLY A 633 1.56 -21.00 19.64
N PRO A 634 0.99 -21.94 18.86
CA PRO A 634 1.63 -23.22 18.53
C PRO A 634 3.04 -23.09 17.91
N ILE A 635 3.26 -22.11 17.03
CA ILE A 635 4.58 -21.91 16.39
C ILE A 635 5.71 -21.72 17.42
N PHE A 636 5.41 -21.13 18.58
CA PHE A 636 6.41 -20.90 19.62
C PHE A 636 6.81 -22.19 20.35
N SER A 637 5.97 -23.23 20.35
CA SER A 637 6.34 -24.56 20.86
C SER A 637 7.46 -25.19 20.01
N LEU A 638 7.42 -25.01 18.69
CA LEU A 638 8.51 -25.42 17.80
C LEU A 638 9.79 -24.60 18.07
N LEU A 639 9.66 -23.28 18.20
CA LEU A 639 10.81 -22.40 18.47
C LEU A 639 11.44 -22.64 19.85
N LYS A 640 10.65 -23.11 20.83
CA LYS A 640 11.11 -23.48 22.18
C LYS A 640 12.07 -24.67 22.16
N ILE A 641 11.94 -25.59 21.21
CA ILE A 641 12.86 -26.73 21.07
C ILE A 641 14.30 -26.28 20.77
N LEU A 642 14.47 -25.17 20.05
CA LEU A 642 15.80 -24.62 19.77
C LEU A 642 16.57 -24.18 21.03
N LEU A 643 15.87 -24.03 22.16
CA LEU A 643 16.46 -23.68 23.45
C LEU A 643 16.90 -24.89 24.29
N GLN A 644 16.51 -26.11 23.92
CA GLN A 644 16.82 -27.33 24.68
C GLN A 644 18.22 -27.87 24.35
N PRO A 645 18.93 -28.52 25.28
CA PRO A 645 20.31 -29.00 25.05
C PRO A 645 20.43 -30.37 24.35
N GLU A 646 19.36 -31.17 24.25
CA GLU A 646 19.44 -32.55 23.73
C GLU A 646 19.56 -32.61 22.20
N GLU A 647 20.71 -33.01 21.64
CA GLU A 647 20.97 -32.98 20.19
C GLU A 647 20.29 -34.09 19.38
N LYS A 648 20.10 -35.29 19.96
CA LYS A 648 19.61 -36.46 19.19
C LYS A 648 18.13 -36.42 18.83
N ARG A 649 17.30 -35.70 19.60
CA ARG A 649 15.85 -35.54 19.34
C ARG A 649 15.53 -34.37 18.40
N LYS A 650 16.54 -33.62 17.96
CA LYS A 650 16.33 -32.38 17.19
C LYS A 650 16.26 -32.59 15.68
N ILE A 651 16.77 -33.70 15.14
CA ILE A 651 16.93 -33.84 13.68
C ILE A 651 15.59 -33.75 12.94
N PRO A 652 14.52 -34.49 13.33
CA PRO A 652 13.21 -34.36 12.68
C PRO A 652 12.63 -32.94 12.84
N LEU A 653 12.86 -32.33 14.00
CA LEU A 653 12.35 -31.00 14.35
C LEU A 653 13.07 -29.87 13.59
N THR A 654 14.36 -30.04 13.28
CA THR A 654 15.11 -29.11 12.44
C THR A 654 14.65 -29.20 10.98
N ASN A 655 14.31 -30.39 10.50
CA ASN A 655 13.72 -30.57 9.16
C ASN A 655 12.32 -29.97 9.08
N LEU A 656 11.48 -30.15 10.12
CA LEU A 656 10.20 -29.46 10.21
C LEU A 656 10.36 -27.93 10.19
N LEU A 657 11.32 -27.39 10.95
CA LEU A 657 11.57 -25.95 11.02
C LEU A 657 11.99 -25.36 9.66
N LEU A 658 12.72 -26.11 8.85
CA LEU A 658 13.05 -25.73 7.46
C LEU A 658 11.79 -25.52 6.62
N HIS A 659 10.85 -26.48 6.66
CA HIS A 659 9.59 -26.39 5.93
C HIS A 659 8.71 -25.25 6.46
N VAL A 660 8.68 -25.06 7.78
CA VAL A 660 7.97 -23.95 8.43
C VAL A 660 8.55 -22.61 8.00
N HIS A 661 9.88 -22.44 7.91
CA HIS A 661 10.49 -21.21 7.41
C HIS A 661 10.10 -20.91 5.96
N LYS A 662 10.10 -21.93 5.08
CA LYS A 662 9.71 -21.79 3.66
C LYS A 662 8.27 -21.29 3.52
N LEU A 663 7.33 -21.83 4.30
CA LEU A 663 5.92 -21.47 4.22
C LEU A 663 5.55 -20.22 5.03
N ILE A 664 6.27 -19.97 6.13
CA ILE A 664 6.04 -18.86 7.06
C ILE A 664 7.32 -18.00 7.12
N PRO A 665 7.51 -17.05 6.19
CA PRO A 665 8.71 -16.21 6.14
C PRO A 665 8.94 -15.38 7.40
N ASN A 666 7.89 -15.14 8.18
CA ASN A 666 7.91 -14.39 9.44
C ASN A 666 8.55 -15.16 10.60
N THR A 667 8.88 -16.44 10.43
CA THR A 667 9.41 -17.32 11.50
C THR A 667 10.66 -16.76 12.16
N GLY A 668 11.54 -16.09 11.40
CA GLY A 668 12.78 -15.54 11.93
C GLY A 668 12.55 -14.41 12.93
N TYR A 669 11.73 -13.40 12.60
CA TYR A 669 11.42 -12.35 13.58
C TYR A 669 10.52 -12.85 14.73
N LEU A 670 9.69 -13.87 14.51
CA LEU A 670 8.92 -14.52 15.58
C LEU A 670 9.85 -15.18 16.61
N LEU A 671 10.95 -15.79 16.16
CA LEU A 671 12.00 -16.29 17.04
C LEU A 671 12.66 -15.14 17.82
N LEU A 672 12.98 -14.02 17.19
CA LEU A 672 13.54 -12.85 17.89
C LEU A 672 12.60 -12.32 18.98
N HIS A 673 11.29 -12.25 18.69
CA HIS A 673 10.27 -11.91 19.67
C HIS A 673 10.23 -12.90 20.83
N TYR A 674 10.20 -14.20 20.52
CA TYR A 674 10.18 -15.25 21.54
C TYR A 674 11.40 -15.19 22.46
N LEU A 675 12.61 -15.05 21.89
CA LEU A 675 13.84 -14.93 22.66
C LEU A 675 13.81 -13.73 23.61
N LYS A 676 13.26 -12.60 23.15
CA LYS A 676 13.12 -11.40 23.97
C LYS A 676 12.16 -11.58 25.15
N VAL A 677 10.97 -12.13 24.88
CA VAL A 677 9.97 -12.38 25.93
C VAL A 677 10.51 -13.38 26.95
N ASN A 678 11.14 -14.46 26.48
CA ASN A 678 11.71 -15.51 27.32
C ASN A 678 12.81 -14.94 28.25
N ALA A 679 13.72 -14.13 27.72
CA ALA A 679 14.75 -13.46 28.52
C ALA A 679 14.14 -12.57 29.61
N LYS A 680 13.07 -11.81 29.29
CA LYS A 680 12.36 -10.97 30.28
C LYS A 680 11.66 -11.77 31.38
N GLN A 681 10.98 -12.87 31.03
CA GLN A 681 10.32 -13.72 32.02
C GLN A 681 11.32 -14.39 32.96
N GLN A 682 12.45 -14.86 32.44
CA GLN A 682 13.49 -15.48 33.26
C GLN A 682 14.20 -14.48 34.19
N SER A 683 14.47 -13.26 33.72
CA SER A 683 15.09 -12.22 34.54
C SER A 683 14.24 -11.79 35.74
N ARG A 684 12.92 -11.99 35.69
CA ARG A 684 12.01 -11.69 36.81
C ARG A 684 11.84 -12.85 37.79
N ARG A 685 12.01 -14.10 37.34
CA ARG A 685 11.85 -15.32 38.16
C ARG A 685 13.11 -15.72 38.93
N LYS A 686 14.30 -15.29 38.50
CA LYS A 686 15.58 -15.59 39.16
C LYS A 686 16.29 -14.28 39.52
N GLU A 687 16.10 -13.81 40.75
CA GLU A 687 16.67 -12.54 41.25
C GLU A 687 18.21 -12.43 41.17
N ASN A 688 18.93 -13.54 40.90
CA ASN A 688 20.39 -13.59 40.90
C ASN A 688 21.04 -14.09 39.60
N VAL A 689 20.32 -14.14 38.47
CA VAL A 689 20.91 -14.50 37.17
C VAL A 689 20.44 -13.52 36.10
N THR A 690 21.37 -12.76 35.51
CA THR A 690 21.15 -12.00 34.28
C THR A 690 20.82 -12.99 33.15
N SER A 691 19.52 -13.26 32.95
CA SER A 691 19.06 -14.01 31.79
C SER A 691 19.33 -13.18 30.53
N ALA A 692 20.30 -13.62 29.74
CA ALA A 692 20.71 -12.94 28.52
C ALA A 692 19.78 -13.30 27.35
N PHE A 693 19.53 -12.33 26.47
CA PHE A 693 18.97 -12.56 25.14
C PHE A 693 19.89 -13.59 24.44
N LYS A 694 19.39 -14.80 24.19
CA LYS A 694 20.24 -15.90 23.70
C LYS A 694 20.48 -15.80 22.19
N GLY A 695 21.26 -14.82 21.76
CA GLY A 695 21.43 -14.52 20.34
C GLY A 695 22.03 -15.65 19.50
N ASN A 696 22.82 -16.53 20.12
CA ASN A 696 23.38 -17.71 19.44
C ASN A 696 22.29 -18.67 18.94
N VAL A 697 21.10 -18.67 19.54
CA VAL A 697 19.97 -19.51 19.10
C VAL A 697 19.46 -19.07 17.73
N TYR A 698 19.42 -17.77 17.49
CA TYR A 698 19.03 -17.24 16.18
C TYR A 698 20.13 -17.47 15.13
N LYS A 699 21.42 -17.39 15.50
CA LYS A 699 22.52 -17.81 14.60
C LYS A 699 22.43 -19.29 14.24
N TYR A 700 22.08 -20.14 15.21
CA TYR A 700 21.82 -21.55 14.98
C TYR A 700 20.62 -21.76 14.06
N TYR A 701 19.56 -20.96 14.21
CA TYR A 701 18.44 -20.94 13.28
C TYR A 701 18.87 -20.59 11.84
N CYS A 702 19.67 -19.54 11.66
CA CYS A 702 20.22 -19.18 10.35
C CYS A 702 21.04 -20.32 9.73
N ALA A 703 21.81 -21.05 10.55
CA ALA A 703 22.56 -22.22 10.10
C ALA A 703 21.66 -23.40 9.71
N ILE A 704 20.50 -23.57 10.38
CA ILE A 704 19.51 -24.60 9.99
C ILE A 704 18.93 -24.28 8.61
N ILE A 705 18.54 -23.02 8.36
CA ILE A 705 17.93 -22.59 7.09
C ILE A 705 18.91 -22.34 5.95
N ASP A 706 20.20 -22.63 6.17
CA ASP A 706 21.28 -22.39 5.21
C ASP A 706 21.30 -20.96 4.64
N SER A 707 21.02 -19.97 5.50
CA SER A 707 21.01 -18.56 5.12
C SER A 707 22.09 -17.78 5.86
N PRO A 708 22.88 -16.91 5.19
CA PRO A 708 23.83 -16.04 5.84
C PRO A 708 23.16 -15.21 6.94
N PHE A 709 23.75 -15.22 8.14
CA PHE A 709 23.18 -14.56 9.32
C PHE A 709 22.83 -13.08 9.08
N GLU A 710 23.70 -12.34 8.39
CA GLU A 710 23.52 -10.91 8.14
C GLU A 710 22.35 -10.63 7.18
N GLU A 711 22.27 -11.40 6.09
CA GLU A 711 21.20 -11.29 5.10
C GLU A 711 19.84 -11.68 5.70
N GLN A 712 19.80 -12.77 6.47
CA GLN A 712 18.59 -13.21 7.13
C GLN A 712 18.13 -12.21 8.19
N LEU A 713 19.05 -11.69 9.01
CA LEU A 713 18.74 -10.66 10.00
C LEU A 713 18.18 -9.40 9.34
N LYS A 714 18.77 -8.92 8.24
CA LYS A 714 18.25 -7.78 7.48
C LYS A 714 16.84 -8.05 6.95
N LYS A 715 16.61 -9.24 6.37
CA LYS A 715 15.29 -9.67 5.87
C LYS A 715 14.24 -9.68 7.00
N ASP A 716 14.57 -10.29 8.13
CA ASP A 716 13.66 -10.39 9.27
C ASP A 716 13.37 -9.03 9.93
N LEU A 717 14.35 -8.13 10.00
CA LEU A 717 14.13 -6.76 10.45
C LEU A 717 13.22 -5.98 9.51
N GLY A 718 13.38 -6.14 8.20
CA GLY A 718 12.50 -5.52 7.20
C GLY A 718 11.08 -6.08 7.22
N LEU A 719 10.90 -7.37 7.49
CA LEU A 719 9.56 -7.96 7.71
C LEU A 719 8.95 -7.47 9.03
N LEU A 720 9.77 -7.35 10.07
CA LEU A 720 9.32 -6.88 11.38
C LEU A 720 8.87 -5.42 11.35
N GLU A 721 9.62 -4.55 10.68
CA GLU A 721 9.26 -3.13 10.48
C GLU A 721 7.90 -2.99 9.78
N LYS A 722 7.69 -3.74 8.69
CA LYS A 722 6.44 -3.72 7.90
C LYS A 722 5.23 -4.28 8.65
N ASN A 723 5.43 -5.31 9.48
CA ASN A 723 4.35 -6.02 10.13
C ASN A 723 4.01 -5.44 11.51
N ASP A 724 5.01 -5.01 12.30
CA ASP A 724 4.83 -4.47 13.65
C ASP A 724 5.97 -3.52 14.06
N THR A 725 5.81 -2.25 13.73
CA THR A 725 6.77 -1.18 14.04
C THR A 725 7.01 -1.00 15.55
N LYS A 726 6.00 -1.28 16.41
CA LYS A 726 6.18 -1.19 17.87
C LYS A 726 7.08 -2.29 18.38
N LEU A 727 6.89 -3.51 17.87
CA LEU A 727 7.75 -4.64 18.19
C LEU A 727 9.17 -4.43 17.66
N PHE A 728 9.32 -3.87 16.46
CA PHE A 728 10.60 -3.48 15.86
C PHE A 728 11.43 -2.59 16.80
N PHE A 729 10.90 -1.42 17.18
CA PHE A 729 11.60 -0.51 18.10
C PHE A 729 11.79 -1.11 19.49
N TRP A 730 10.88 -1.99 19.92
CA TRP A 730 11.05 -2.65 21.20
C TRP A 730 12.23 -3.61 21.17
N ILE A 731 12.35 -4.51 20.18
CA ILE A 731 13.39 -5.54 20.07
C ILE A 731 14.79 -4.93 19.85
N LEU A 732 14.89 -3.87 19.06
CA LEU A 732 16.13 -3.29 18.57
C LEU A 732 17.29 -3.20 19.59
N PRO A 733 17.10 -2.67 20.82
CA PRO A 733 18.20 -2.51 21.78
C PRO A 733 18.89 -3.82 22.17
N ASP A 734 18.15 -4.92 22.27
CA ASP A 734 18.74 -6.22 22.59
C ASP A 734 19.56 -6.76 21.41
N LEU A 735 19.11 -6.52 20.18
CA LEU A 735 19.84 -6.93 18.98
C LEU A 735 21.14 -6.13 18.80
N PHE A 736 21.10 -4.82 19.01
CA PHE A 736 22.32 -3.99 19.00
C PHE A 736 23.31 -4.43 20.07
N LYS A 737 22.83 -4.85 21.24
CA LYS A 737 23.69 -5.35 22.32
C LYS A 737 24.35 -6.68 21.98
N GLU A 738 23.62 -7.59 21.36
CA GLU A 738 24.04 -8.97 21.10
C GLU A 738 24.82 -9.12 19.78
N TYR A 739 24.44 -8.38 18.74
CA TYR A 739 24.99 -8.47 17.39
C TYR A 739 25.78 -7.24 16.97
N LYS A 740 26.57 -6.68 17.90
CA LYS A 740 27.35 -5.45 17.71
C LYS A 740 28.14 -5.41 16.40
N SER A 741 28.82 -6.51 16.05
CA SER A 741 29.68 -6.57 14.86
C SER A 741 28.93 -6.40 13.54
N VAL A 742 27.61 -6.64 13.52
CA VAL A 742 26.78 -6.58 12.31
C VAL A 742 25.85 -5.36 12.33
N MET A 743 25.45 -4.92 13.52
CA MET A 743 24.45 -3.85 13.70
C MET A 743 25.06 -2.45 13.84
N LEU A 744 26.25 -2.33 14.45
CA LEU A 744 26.87 -1.02 14.66
C LEU A 744 27.29 -0.41 13.33
N ASN A 745 27.02 0.88 13.16
CA ASN A 745 27.38 1.64 11.96
C ASN A 745 26.84 1.02 10.64
N ASN A 746 25.79 0.20 10.73
CA ASN A 746 25.22 -0.46 9.58
C ASN A 746 24.16 0.41 8.90
N MET A 747 24.42 0.82 7.65
CA MET A 747 23.53 1.70 6.88
C MET A 747 22.19 1.07 6.54
N ASP A 748 22.14 -0.25 6.28
CA ASP A 748 20.89 -0.93 5.96
C ASP A 748 19.93 -0.94 7.16
N VAL A 749 20.46 -1.24 8.35
CA VAL A 749 19.70 -1.22 9.59
C VAL A 749 19.28 0.20 9.93
N LEU A 750 20.17 1.18 9.69
CA LEU A 750 19.88 2.59 9.90
C LEU A 750 18.76 3.09 8.97
N ALA A 751 18.77 2.71 7.70
CA ALA A 751 17.73 3.08 6.74
C ALA A 751 16.35 2.53 7.15
N LEU A 752 16.28 1.25 7.54
CA LEU A 752 15.05 0.65 8.08
C LEU A 752 14.58 1.36 9.35
N PHE A 753 15.52 1.71 10.22
CA PHE A 753 15.22 2.37 11.49
C PHE A 753 14.69 3.79 11.29
N ILE A 754 15.38 4.61 10.49
CA ILE A 754 15.01 6.00 10.25
C ILE A 754 13.75 6.10 9.40
N GLY A 755 13.59 5.24 8.39
CA GLY A 755 12.37 5.22 7.55
C GLY A 755 11.09 4.89 8.32
N ALA A 756 11.20 4.22 9.46
CA ALA A 756 10.07 3.84 10.31
C ALA A 756 9.85 4.76 11.52
N ILE A 757 10.73 5.74 11.76
CA ILE A 757 10.75 6.51 13.01
C ILE A 757 9.74 7.65 13.01
N ASP A 758 9.01 7.79 14.12
CA ASP A 758 8.23 8.98 14.43
C ASP A 758 8.85 9.78 15.59
N ALA A 759 8.29 10.94 15.91
CA ALA A 759 8.80 11.79 16.99
C ALA A 759 8.75 11.11 18.38
N ASN A 760 7.78 10.23 18.64
CA ASN A 760 7.66 9.53 19.92
C ASN A 760 8.72 8.42 20.04
N ASN A 761 8.91 7.66 18.98
CA ASN A 761 9.91 6.61 18.89
C ASN A 761 11.32 7.20 18.94
N LEU A 762 11.57 8.31 18.24
CA LEU A 762 12.86 9.02 18.31
C LEU A 762 13.19 9.47 19.74
N ARG A 763 12.22 10.08 20.45
CA ARG A 763 12.40 10.44 21.86
C ARG A 763 12.78 9.23 22.71
N ASP A 764 12.03 8.12 22.59
CA ASP A 764 12.25 6.93 23.40
C ASP A 764 13.59 6.25 23.06
N VAL A 765 14.02 6.30 21.81
CA VAL A 765 15.33 5.80 21.36
C VAL A 765 16.45 6.68 21.94
N ILE A 766 16.33 8.01 21.85
CA ILE A 766 17.30 8.93 22.46
C ILE A 766 17.40 8.67 23.98
N PHE A 767 16.27 8.42 24.66
CA PHE A 767 16.29 8.01 26.07
C PHE A 767 17.03 6.69 26.30
N ASN A 768 16.86 5.70 25.42
CA ASN A 768 17.61 4.44 25.52
C ASN A 768 19.10 4.63 25.26
N ILE A 769 19.49 5.49 24.31
CA ILE A 769 20.89 5.80 24.01
C ILE A 769 21.55 6.48 25.20
N THR A 770 20.96 7.58 25.68
CA THR A 770 21.47 8.36 26.82
C THR A 770 21.52 7.57 28.12
N GLN A 771 20.63 6.59 28.31
CA GLN A 771 20.67 5.65 29.44
C GLN A 771 21.70 4.52 29.26
N GLY A 772 22.41 4.45 28.14
CA GLY A 772 23.36 3.39 27.81
C GLY A 772 22.71 2.03 27.49
N LYS A 773 21.41 2.01 27.20
CA LYS A 773 20.65 0.79 26.86
C LYS A 773 20.74 0.44 25.37
N LEU A 774 21.00 1.42 24.51
CA LEU A 774 21.12 1.26 23.07
C LEU A 774 22.40 1.97 22.61
N ILE A 775 23.21 1.29 21.80
CA ILE A 775 24.37 1.88 21.14
C ILE A 775 24.23 1.49 19.67
N MET A 776 23.98 2.47 18.81
CA MET A 776 23.87 2.33 17.36
C MET A 776 25.17 2.74 16.66
N PHE A 777 25.85 3.74 17.21
CA PHE A 777 27.05 4.31 16.61
C PHE A 777 28.27 4.17 17.50
N THR A 778 29.41 3.95 16.85
CA THR A 778 30.75 4.03 17.44
C THR A 778 31.61 4.96 16.60
N SER A 779 32.64 5.55 17.21
CA SER A 779 33.58 6.45 16.53
C SER A 779 34.29 5.85 15.32
N ASP A 780 34.51 4.53 15.32
CA ASP A 780 35.19 3.82 14.23
C ASP A 780 34.30 3.83 12.97
N ASP A 781 34.82 4.22 11.81
CA ASP A 781 34.09 4.24 10.51
C ASP A 781 32.81 5.11 10.48
N ILE A 782 32.56 5.95 11.49
CA ILE A 782 31.37 6.81 11.54
C ILE A 782 31.32 7.84 10.42
N ILE A 783 32.48 8.22 9.88
CA ILE A 783 32.58 9.17 8.79
C ILE A 783 31.92 8.65 7.51
N ASP A 784 32.00 7.34 7.26
CA ASP A 784 31.40 6.71 6.08
C ASP A 784 29.88 6.65 6.22
N VAL A 785 29.39 6.32 7.43
CA VAL A 785 27.96 6.38 7.79
C VAL A 785 27.40 7.79 7.58
N ILE A 786 28.13 8.81 8.05
CA ILE A 786 27.74 10.22 7.87
C ILE A 786 27.70 10.56 6.38
N ARG A 787 28.70 10.15 5.60
CA ARG A 787 28.76 10.43 4.16
C ARG A 787 27.55 9.84 3.43
N ASP A 788 27.22 8.58 3.69
CA ASP A 788 26.09 7.91 3.06
C ASP A 788 24.74 8.52 3.52
N SER A 789 24.66 8.97 4.78
CA SER A 789 23.45 9.64 5.30
C SER A 789 23.11 10.97 4.62
N LEU A 790 24.05 11.58 3.88
CA LEU A 790 23.80 12.84 3.16
C LEU A 790 22.80 12.67 2.01
N GLU A 791 22.54 11.44 1.56
CA GLU A 791 21.54 11.14 0.53
C GLU A 791 20.11 11.00 1.08
N TYR A 792 19.95 10.94 2.42
CA TYR A 792 18.65 10.80 3.06
C TYR A 792 17.78 12.05 2.94
N GLU A 793 16.47 11.88 3.10
CA GLU A 793 15.53 13.01 3.10
C GLU A 793 15.75 13.92 4.31
N THR A 794 15.25 15.16 4.24
CA THR A 794 15.45 16.19 5.29
C THR A 794 15.10 15.70 6.70
N PHE A 795 13.94 15.05 6.89
CA PHE A 795 13.53 14.56 8.22
C PHE A 795 14.42 13.41 8.71
N GLU A 796 14.85 12.56 7.79
CA GLU A 796 15.72 11.41 8.06
C GLU A 796 17.10 11.90 8.51
N GLN A 797 17.66 12.91 7.83
CA GLN A 797 18.91 13.56 8.24
C GLN A 797 18.77 14.24 9.61
N PHE A 798 17.65 14.92 9.89
CA PHE A 798 17.42 15.48 11.23
C PHE A 798 17.39 14.41 12.32
N CYS A 799 16.72 13.28 12.08
CA CYS A 799 16.70 12.15 13.01
C CYS A 799 18.11 11.58 13.19
N PHE A 800 18.83 11.33 12.10
CA PHE A 800 20.20 10.84 12.10
C PHE A 800 21.12 11.71 12.99
N TRP A 801 21.14 13.02 12.75
CA TRP A 801 22.01 13.92 13.50
C TRP A 801 21.65 14.01 14.98
N GLN A 802 20.37 13.92 15.35
CA GLN A 802 19.97 13.82 16.76
C GLN A 802 20.44 12.52 17.42
N LEU A 803 20.46 11.41 16.68
CA LEU A 803 20.98 10.14 17.18
C LEU A 803 22.50 10.19 17.36
N ILE A 804 23.23 10.79 16.41
CA ILE A 804 24.67 11.05 16.55
C ILE A 804 24.94 11.90 17.79
N GLN A 805 24.14 12.95 18.01
CA GLN A 805 24.23 13.78 19.22
C GLN A 805 24.03 12.97 20.49
N ALA A 806 23.01 12.12 20.53
CA ALA A 806 22.67 11.34 21.70
C ALA A 806 23.77 10.34 22.10
N HIS A 807 24.61 9.91 21.16
CA HIS A 807 25.75 9.01 21.40
C HIS A 807 27.02 9.74 21.86
N ASP A 808 27.00 11.07 21.90
CA ASP A 808 28.17 11.90 22.23
C ASP A 808 29.41 11.54 21.36
N ILE A 809 29.19 11.26 20.06
CA ILE A 809 30.30 10.94 19.15
C ILE A 809 31.24 12.16 19.03
N PRO A 810 32.54 12.00 19.34
CA PRO A 810 33.48 13.11 19.30
C PRO A 810 33.67 13.63 17.87
N LEU A 811 33.74 14.96 17.74
CA LEU A 811 33.90 15.62 16.46
C LEU A 811 35.16 15.17 15.73
N GLU A 812 36.23 14.83 16.46
CA GLU A 812 37.48 14.35 15.89
C GLU A 812 37.31 13.10 15.03
N SER A 813 36.27 12.30 15.28
CA SER A 813 35.98 11.08 14.51
C SER A 813 35.41 11.35 13.12
N PHE A 814 34.89 12.55 12.84
CA PHE A 814 34.25 12.86 11.55
C PHE A 814 34.52 14.27 11.03
N GLN A 815 35.39 15.07 11.67
CA GLN A 815 35.72 16.44 11.22
C GLN A 815 36.29 16.49 9.80
N ASP A 816 36.83 15.38 9.29
CA ASP A 816 37.36 15.27 7.93
C ASP A 816 36.28 15.26 6.85
N ILE A 817 35.00 15.13 7.21
CA ILE A 817 33.88 15.31 6.28
C ILE A 817 33.65 16.79 5.95
N ILE A 818 34.11 17.72 6.81
CA ILE A 818 33.82 19.16 6.69
C ILE A 818 34.23 19.74 5.32
N PRO A 819 35.39 19.41 4.73
CA PRO A 819 35.75 19.83 3.37
C PRO A 819 34.79 19.33 2.27
N GLU A 820 34.13 18.17 2.46
CA GLU A 820 33.25 17.54 1.46
C GLU A 820 31.85 18.21 1.40
N LEU A 821 31.44 18.97 2.44
CA LEU A 821 30.08 19.48 2.55
C LEU A 821 29.81 20.77 1.75
N ASP A 822 29.03 20.70 0.68
CA ASP A 822 28.53 21.89 -0.06
C ASP A 822 27.40 22.64 0.68
N THR A 823 27.55 23.96 0.83
CA THR A 823 26.56 24.87 1.45
C THR A 823 25.19 24.90 0.80
N ALA A 824 25.08 24.54 -0.48
CA ALA A 824 23.82 24.54 -1.23
C ALA A 824 23.09 23.20 -1.17
N VAL A 825 23.78 22.11 -0.80
CA VAL A 825 23.26 20.74 -0.89
C VAL A 825 23.04 20.13 0.50
N HIS A 826 23.97 20.35 1.44
CA HIS A 826 23.97 19.66 2.73
C HIS A 826 23.54 20.58 3.88
N ALA A 827 22.34 21.16 3.77
CA ALA A 827 21.86 22.18 4.71
C ALA A 827 21.71 21.63 6.14
N GLU A 828 21.18 20.42 6.28
CA GLU A 828 20.90 19.73 7.55
C GLU A 828 22.21 19.41 8.28
N ALA A 829 23.15 18.76 7.59
CA ALA A 829 24.48 18.43 8.12
C ALA A 829 25.27 19.68 8.55
N LEU A 830 25.31 20.71 7.70
CA LEU A 830 26.03 21.96 8.02
C LEU A 830 25.41 22.70 9.19
N THR A 831 24.07 22.70 9.30
CA THR A 831 23.37 23.32 10.42
C THR A 831 23.70 22.62 11.72
N TYR A 832 23.65 21.28 11.74
CA TYR A 832 23.99 20.50 12.93
C TYR A 832 25.47 20.69 13.32
N ILE A 833 26.40 20.52 12.38
CA ILE A 833 27.83 20.68 12.62
C ILE A 833 28.16 22.08 13.12
N LEU A 834 27.51 23.13 12.60
CA LEU A 834 27.68 24.50 13.12
C LEU A 834 27.31 24.62 14.61
N LEU A 835 26.19 24.01 15.01
CA LEU A 835 25.73 24.01 16.40
C LEU A 835 26.64 23.19 17.32
N LEU A 836 27.19 22.09 16.81
CA LEU A 836 28.19 21.28 17.53
C LEU A 836 29.50 22.08 17.73
N LEU A 837 30.04 22.65 16.66
CA LEU A 837 31.27 23.46 16.68
C LEU A 837 31.17 24.70 17.59
N LYS A 838 29.95 25.23 17.76
CA LYS A 838 29.69 26.32 18.70
C LYS A 838 30.01 25.93 20.15
N ASN A 839 30.04 24.64 20.49
CA ASN A 839 30.34 24.15 21.84
C ASN A 839 31.79 23.64 21.99
N GLU A 840 32.46 23.32 20.89
CA GLU A 840 33.84 22.81 20.88
C GLU A 840 34.95 23.86 21.12
N GLN A 841 36.14 23.38 21.49
CA GLN A 841 37.38 24.17 21.51
C GLN A 841 38.08 24.11 20.14
N PRO A 842 38.68 25.21 19.66
CA PRO A 842 39.39 25.21 18.39
C PRO A 842 40.66 24.35 18.47
N SER A 843 40.78 23.37 17.57
CA SER A 843 42.01 22.61 17.33
C SER A 843 42.64 23.03 15.99
N THR A 844 43.94 22.79 15.82
CA THR A 844 44.64 23.11 14.56
C THR A 844 44.06 22.33 13.38
N GLU A 845 43.69 21.06 13.59
CA GLU A 845 43.12 20.22 12.54
C GLU A 845 41.72 20.68 12.15
N LEU A 846 40.88 21.03 13.12
CA LEU A 846 39.55 21.57 12.85
C LEU A 846 39.62 22.87 12.03
N VAL A 847 40.53 23.78 12.38
CA VAL A 847 40.72 25.03 11.63
C VAL A 847 41.21 24.74 10.22
N LYS A 848 42.09 23.75 10.05
CA LYS A 848 42.54 23.29 8.73
C LYS A 848 41.38 22.75 7.90
N CYS A 849 40.55 21.86 8.43
CA CYS A 849 39.37 21.32 7.73
C CYS A 849 38.38 22.42 7.32
N LEU A 850 38.15 23.42 8.18
CA LEU A 850 37.30 24.57 7.86
C LEU A 850 37.86 25.43 6.71
N LEU A 851 39.18 25.65 6.68
CA LEU A 851 39.85 26.45 5.65
C LEU A 851 40.10 25.69 4.35
N SER A 852 40.06 24.35 4.38
CA SER A 852 40.21 23.47 3.21
C SER A 852 38.93 23.30 2.38
N ARG A 853 37.81 23.92 2.78
CA ARG A 853 36.55 23.88 2.04
C ARG A 853 36.65 24.65 0.72
N GLU A 854 36.29 24.01 -0.39
CA GLU A 854 36.19 24.67 -1.69
C GLU A 854 34.86 25.43 -1.81
N SER A 855 34.87 26.74 -1.57
CA SER A 855 33.66 27.56 -1.70
C SER A 855 33.48 28.08 -3.12
N LYS A 856 32.37 27.73 -3.81
CA LYS A 856 31.97 28.34 -5.10
C LYS A 856 31.64 29.84 -4.97
N ASN A 857 31.29 30.29 -3.77
CA ASN A 857 30.99 31.69 -3.44
C ASN A 857 32.23 32.41 -2.86
N ARG A 858 32.33 33.74 -3.07
CA ARG A 858 33.46 34.56 -2.58
C ARG A 858 33.65 34.56 -1.04
N ALA A 859 32.68 34.04 -0.28
CA ALA A 859 32.72 33.97 1.18
C ALA A 859 31.81 32.82 1.66
N ASP A 860 32.39 31.76 2.22
CA ASP A 860 31.63 30.69 2.87
C ASP A 860 31.07 31.18 4.22
N ALA A 861 29.75 31.40 4.27
CA ALA A 861 29.06 31.89 5.46
C ALA A 861 29.15 30.93 6.66
N PHE A 862 29.25 29.62 6.41
CA PHE A 862 29.44 28.61 7.46
C PHE A 862 30.81 28.79 8.11
N VAL A 863 31.88 28.85 7.30
CA VAL A 863 33.26 29.04 7.80
C VAL A 863 33.39 30.34 8.59
N ILE A 864 32.84 31.44 8.07
CA ILE A 864 32.87 32.75 8.75
C ILE A 864 32.15 32.68 10.10
N SER A 865 30.99 32.01 10.16
CA SER A 865 30.19 31.88 11.38
C SER A 865 30.91 31.07 12.45
N VAL A 866 31.52 29.94 12.05
CA VAL A 866 32.31 29.08 12.94
C VAL A 866 33.53 29.83 13.47
N LEU A 867 34.35 30.42 12.59
CA LEU A 867 35.57 31.15 12.99
C LEU A 867 35.24 32.32 13.93
N ARG A 868 34.17 33.05 13.67
CA ARG A 868 33.72 34.13 14.56
C ARG A 868 33.33 33.60 15.95
N CYS A 869 32.73 32.42 16.03
CA CYS A 869 32.43 31.78 17.30
C CYS A 869 33.70 31.37 18.06
N LEU A 870 34.63 30.69 17.37
CA LEU A 870 35.88 30.20 17.95
C LEU A 870 36.77 31.35 18.45
N VAL A 871 36.94 32.42 17.67
CA VAL A 871 37.72 33.61 18.07
C VAL A 871 37.12 34.29 19.29
N ARG A 872 35.78 34.40 19.37
CA ARG A 872 35.09 34.98 20.55
C ARG A 872 35.29 34.15 21.82
N LYS A 873 35.47 32.83 21.71
CA LYS A 873 35.79 31.98 22.86
C LYS A 873 37.24 32.14 23.30
N LEU A 874 38.18 32.20 22.35
CA LEU A 874 39.61 32.37 22.63
C LEU A 874 39.95 33.74 23.23
N THR A 875 39.20 34.78 22.88
CA THR A 875 39.38 36.14 23.43
C THR A 875 38.76 36.33 24.83
N LYS A 876 37.99 35.34 25.33
CA LYS A 876 37.37 35.35 26.67
C LYS A 876 38.12 34.50 27.69
N LYS A 877 39.02 33.61 27.26
CA LYS A 877 40.04 32.98 28.11
C LYS A 877 41.27 33.88 28.12
#